data_AF-A0A7L1IW20-F1
#
_entry.id   AF-A0A7L1IW20-F1
#
_cell.length_a   1.000
_cell.length_b   1.000
_cell.length_c   1.000
_cell.angle_alpha   90.00
_cell.angle_beta   90.00
_cell.angle_gamma   90.00
#
_symmetry.space_group_name_H-M   'P 1'
#
loop_
_entity.id
_entity.type
_entity.pdbx_description
1 polymer ?
#
loop_
_entity_poly.entity_id
_entity_poly.type
_entity_poly.pdbx_seq_one_letter_code
_entity_poly.pdbx_strand_id
1 'polypeptide(L)'
;MGENPAKNHYAQLNQGEENEMEIFGYKTQGCRKALCIAGYILSCGALLLLFYWKPEWDVWANCVRCSLEEADVVLLRTTDEFRIYSRKTVTWISVSALIRSRMDYSASVEEDSIFSKAIMKPSLQVKSIQVQKIRYVWNIYAKQFQKVGALEDHHTCSAIHDKFGSGLTCNEQNVRRVICGPNTIDVPVIPIWKLLIKEVLNPFYVFQLFSVCLWFAEDYMEYATAIIIMSLLSIFLTVYDLRQQSIKLHRLVESHNNIMVTVCRNKEGFQELESHHLVPGDTLVLKEGKTLLPCDAILLSGQCIVNESMLTGESIPVTKTHLPQADNFKPWRMHCAEDYKKHVLFCGTEVIQTKADDRGVVKAVVLRTGFNTAKGDLVRSILYPKPMNFKLYRDALRFLMCLIAFAAIGMIYTVCVFALNGEEAGEVVKKALDVITIAVPPALPAALTTGIIYTQRRLKKKGIFCISPQRINMCGQLNLMCFDKTGTLTEDGLDLWGLLPSERNCFQDIHSFPVDHSLPWGPVFKAMAVCHSLIVWQGKIQGDPLDVKMFEATNWVIDDSSGHQIEGQGSTHATVVRPGPKGSSVPVEGVTILHQFPFSSALQRMSVIAQEIGGEQQVFTKGAPEMVAMLCRAETVPSNFESKLLLYTAQGFRVIGLACKSLQAGKQPTDLTREEVESDLTFLGLLIMENRLKRETKPVLEELSAARIRSVMVTGDNIQTAVTVAKNAGMISPTNRVILVEANQVPGSFSASITWKPLEENKSEDYRSLEDDSQTIRRIRLALNSGQYHFAMSGKSYQIVAQHFRHLLPKLLLNGTVFARMSPSQKSSLVEEFQKLDYFVGMCGDGANDCGALKVAHAGISLSEQEASVASPFTSRTPSIACVPELIREGRAALVTSLCMFKYMALYSTIQYLGVLLLYWQLNSFGNYQFLFQDLAITTVIGVTMSFTGAYPKLVPYRPPSQLISPPLLLSVVLNILFSLSMQIFGFLVVQEQPWYSKTDIHSACLSVNSHMGNYSSVSSLGVHGMRDGALEQTDNGYKSYENTTVWLLSTINCLIVALVFSKGKPFRQPIYTNYVFILVLTGQLGICLFLVFADIDDLYSKMDLVCTPTMWRISMVIMLAVTLAVSFLVEEAVIENRPLWLLLKKTFRYHSKSHYKRLQRVLEQDSAWPPLNETFFSDSVAISVEGNMGGHSNPTFDSNEDSL
;
A
#
# COMPACT_ATOMS: atom_id res chain seq x y z
N MET A 1 -13.19 -22.49 39.95
CA MET A 1 -12.52 -21.88 38.78
C MET A 1 -11.46 -22.87 38.30
N GLY A 2 -11.80 -23.73 37.35
CA GLY A 2 -10.81 -24.61 36.72
C GLY A 2 -10.01 -23.81 35.70
N GLU A 3 -8.73 -23.57 35.98
CA GLU A 3 -7.80 -23.06 34.98
C GLU A 3 -7.72 -24.08 33.84
N ASN A 4 -8.23 -23.71 32.67
CA ASN A 4 -8.08 -24.50 31.47
C ASN A 4 -6.57 -24.51 31.12
N PRO A 5 -5.84 -25.65 31.21
CA PRO A 5 -4.39 -25.70 30.98
C PRO A 5 -4.00 -25.29 29.55
N ALA A 6 -4.97 -25.20 28.63
CA ALA A 6 -4.81 -24.66 27.29
C ALA A 6 -4.41 -23.17 27.25
N LYS A 7 -4.64 -22.38 28.31
CA LYS A 7 -4.33 -20.93 28.31
C LYS A 7 -2.85 -20.57 28.58
N ASN A 8 -2.04 -21.44 29.16
CA ASN A 8 -0.65 -21.09 29.54
C ASN A 8 0.39 -21.23 28.42
N HIS A 9 0.00 -21.81 27.28
CA HIS A 9 0.87 -22.03 26.11
C HIS A 9 0.76 -20.94 25.04
N TYR A 10 -0.23 -20.06 25.18
CA TYR A 10 -0.68 -19.13 24.16
C TYR A 10 -0.92 -17.75 24.78
N ALA A 11 -0.48 -16.71 24.09
CA ALA A 11 -0.91 -15.35 24.36
C ALA A 11 -1.06 -14.56 23.05
N GLN A 12 -1.61 -13.36 23.14
CA GLN A 12 -1.64 -12.39 22.04
C GLN A 12 -0.71 -11.23 22.39
N LEU A 13 0.15 -10.87 21.44
CA LEU A 13 0.97 -9.67 21.48
C LEU A 13 0.22 -8.54 20.77
N ASN A 14 0.27 -7.34 21.36
CA ASN A 14 -0.30 -6.12 20.79
C ASN A 14 -1.80 -6.24 20.46
N GLN A 15 -2.59 -6.79 21.39
CA GLN A 15 -4.03 -6.99 21.20
C GLN A 15 -4.72 -5.65 20.84
N GLY A 16 -5.46 -5.62 19.73
CA GLY A 16 -6.14 -4.41 19.25
C GLY A 16 -5.24 -3.39 18.53
N GLU A 17 -3.94 -3.67 18.35
CA GLU A 17 -3.06 -2.90 17.46
C GLU A 17 -2.97 -3.55 16.07
N GLU A 18 -2.51 -2.80 15.07
CA GLU A 18 -2.36 -3.32 13.69
C GLU A 18 -1.45 -4.55 13.59
N ASN A 19 -0.49 -4.71 14.51
CA ASN A 19 0.52 -5.77 14.51
C ASN A 19 0.20 -6.85 15.54
N GLU A 20 -1.08 -7.19 15.70
CA GLU A 20 -1.53 -8.27 16.56
C GLU A 20 -0.93 -9.61 16.09
N MET A 21 -0.30 -10.32 17.02
CA MET A 21 0.31 -11.63 16.74
C MET A 21 0.02 -12.59 17.87
N GLU A 22 -0.18 -13.84 17.50
CA GLU A 22 -0.31 -14.93 18.45
C GLU A 22 1.06 -15.52 18.77
N ILE A 23 1.32 -15.73 20.05
CA ILE A 23 2.61 -16.22 20.55
C ILE A 23 2.44 -17.60 21.20
N PHE A 24 3.29 -18.55 20.79
CA PHE A 24 3.27 -19.94 21.27
C PHE A 24 4.63 -20.34 21.85
N GLY A 25 4.63 -20.96 23.04
CA GLY A 25 5.83 -21.40 23.76
C GLY A 25 6.33 -22.80 23.36
N TYR A 26 7.64 -22.93 23.14
CA TYR A 26 8.31 -24.19 22.82
C TYR A 26 9.66 -24.34 23.55
N LYS A 27 9.99 -25.58 23.91
CA LYS A 27 11.26 -25.97 24.54
C LYS A 27 12.04 -26.91 23.62
N THR A 28 13.33 -26.66 23.46
CA THR A 28 14.19 -27.46 22.58
C THR A 28 14.50 -28.80 23.25
N GLN A 29 14.36 -29.92 22.52
CA GLN A 29 14.74 -31.24 23.02
C GLN A 29 15.97 -31.77 22.27
N GLY A 30 16.99 -32.18 23.03
CA GLY A 30 18.27 -32.65 22.47
C GLY A 30 18.12 -33.85 21.53
N CYS A 31 17.31 -34.85 21.90
CA CYS A 31 17.08 -36.04 21.08
C CYS A 31 16.42 -35.71 19.73
N ARG A 32 15.37 -34.88 19.74
CA ARG A 32 14.70 -34.41 18.52
C ARG A 32 15.62 -33.59 17.61
N LYS A 33 16.44 -32.72 18.20
CA LYS A 33 17.45 -31.96 17.48
C LYS A 33 18.51 -32.85 16.84
N ALA A 34 18.97 -33.88 17.54
CA ALA A 34 19.92 -34.85 17.00
C ALA A 34 19.32 -35.62 15.81
N LEU A 35 18.05 -36.04 15.91
CA LEU A 35 17.33 -36.66 14.79
C LEU A 35 17.18 -35.72 13.59
N CYS A 36 16.87 -34.44 13.83
CA CYS A 36 16.79 -33.46 12.76
C CYS A 36 18.16 -33.23 12.09
N ILE A 37 19.25 -33.14 12.87
CA ILE A 37 20.61 -33.01 12.34
C ILE A 37 20.99 -34.25 11.52
N ALA A 38 20.70 -35.46 12.03
CA ALA A 38 20.89 -36.69 11.26
C ALA A 38 20.08 -36.65 9.96
N GLY A 39 18.83 -36.20 10.00
CA GLY A 39 18.00 -35.98 8.82
C GLY A 39 18.58 -34.94 7.86
N TYR A 40 19.18 -33.86 8.35
CA TYR A 40 19.87 -32.87 7.50
C TYR A 40 21.06 -33.49 6.79
N ILE A 41 21.86 -34.31 7.48
CA ILE A 41 23.03 -34.98 6.89
C ILE A 41 22.58 -36.04 5.87
N LEU A 42 21.64 -36.92 6.25
CA LEU A 42 21.12 -37.99 5.40
C LEU A 42 20.43 -37.45 4.14
N SER A 43 19.77 -36.30 4.24
CA SER A 43 19.12 -35.63 3.10
C SER A 43 20.03 -34.69 2.31
N CYS A 44 21.33 -34.66 2.60
CA CYS A 44 22.28 -33.70 2.01
C CYS A 44 21.80 -32.23 2.08
N GLY A 45 21.10 -31.87 3.17
CA GLY A 45 20.58 -30.52 3.40
C GLY A 45 19.17 -30.24 2.86
N ALA A 46 18.52 -31.16 2.15
CA ALA A 46 17.16 -30.94 1.62
C ALA A 46 16.13 -30.72 2.74
N LEU A 47 16.23 -31.46 3.85
CA LEU A 47 15.35 -31.27 5.00
C LEU A 47 15.59 -29.92 5.70
N LEU A 48 16.84 -29.43 5.71
CA LEU A 48 17.19 -28.11 6.25
C LEU A 48 16.56 -26.99 5.40
N LEU A 49 16.57 -27.14 4.08
CA LEU A 49 15.93 -26.22 3.14
C LEU A 49 14.41 -26.17 3.34
N LEU A 50 13.78 -27.34 3.50
CA LEU A 50 12.34 -27.44 3.79
C LEU A 50 11.98 -26.66 5.07
N PHE A 51 12.77 -26.83 6.13
CA PHE A 51 12.60 -26.12 7.40
C PHE A 51 12.89 -24.63 7.31
N TYR A 52 13.80 -24.22 6.42
CA TYR A 52 14.02 -22.81 6.10
C TYR A 52 12.77 -22.16 5.47
N TRP A 53 12.10 -22.84 4.54
CA TRP A 53 10.85 -22.35 3.92
C TRP A 53 9.62 -22.49 4.83
N LYS A 54 9.61 -23.48 5.72
CA LYS A 54 8.54 -23.77 6.68
C LYS A 54 9.08 -23.76 8.12
N PRO A 55 9.27 -22.57 8.72
CA PRO A 55 9.82 -22.46 10.08
C PRO A 55 8.90 -23.08 11.16
N GLU A 56 7.61 -23.25 10.88
CA GLU A 56 6.68 -23.97 11.75
C GLU A 56 7.05 -25.46 11.89
N TRP A 57 7.44 -26.10 10.78
CA TRP A 57 7.86 -27.50 10.77
C TRP A 57 9.21 -27.69 11.46
N ASP A 58 10.13 -26.72 11.29
CA ASP A 58 11.39 -26.69 12.03
C ASP A 58 11.17 -26.73 13.55
N VAL A 59 10.26 -25.89 14.05
CA VAL A 59 9.95 -25.83 15.48
C VAL A 59 9.22 -27.10 15.94
N TRP A 60 8.27 -27.63 15.18
CA TRP A 60 7.55 -28.86 15.56
C TRP A 60 8.46 -30.09 15.57
N ALA A 61 9.43 -30.14 14.67
CA ALA A 61 10.41 -31.23 14.60
C ALA A 61 11.44 -31.13 15.73
N ASN A 62 11.99 -29.94 16.01
CA ASN A 62 13.07 -29.75 16.99
C ASN A 62 12.61 -29.53 18.44
N CYS A 63 11.36 -29.10 18.65
CA CYS A 63 10.88 -28.62 19.95
C CYS A 63 9.58 -29.32 20.40
N VAL A 64 9.27 -29.19 21.69
CA VAL A 64 7.99 -29.61 22.29
C VAL A 64 7.27 -28.40 22.85
N ARG A 65 5.94 -28.38 22.77
CA ARG A 65 5.12 -27.30 23.32
C ARG A 65 5.29 -27.22 24.84
N CYS A 66 5.52 -26.02 25.36
CA CYS A 66 5.66 -25.74 26.79
C CYS A 66 5.02 -24.40 27.13
N SER A 67 4.88 -24.09 28.43
CA SER A 67 4.36 -22.79 28.86
C SER A 67 5.27 -21.66 28.37
N LEU A 68 4.73 -20.46 28.17
CA LEU A 68 5.55 -19.31 27.76
C LEU A 68 6.65 -18.97 28.77
N GLU A 69 6.44 -19.32 30.04
CA GLU A 69 7.42 -19.17 31.13
C GLU A 69 8.64 -20.08 30.94
N GLU A 70 8.44 -21.33 30.54
CA GLU A 70 9.51 -22.32 30.34
C GLU A 70 10.06 -22.35 28.90
N ALA A 71 9.54 -21.51 28.01
CA ALA A 71 9.92 -21.51 26.60
C ALA A 71 11.32 -20.94 26.37
N ASP A 72 12.13 -21.66 25.60
CA ASP A 72 13.43 -21.21 25.05
C ASP A 72 13.27 -20.69 23.61
N VAL A 73 12.23 -21.19 22.92
CA VAL A 73 11.86 -20.83 21.56
C VAL A 73 10.40 -20.44 21.55
N VAL A 74 10.10 -19.40 20.79
CA VAL A 74 8.76 -18.87 20.62
C VAL A 74 8.41 -18.92 19.15
N LEU A 75 7.21 -19.41 18.85
CA LEU A 75 6.63 -19.38 17.52
C LEU A 75 5.56 -18.29 17.48
N LEU A 76 5.71 -17.33 16.58
CA LEU A 76 4.75 -16.26 16.37
C LEU A 76 3.90 -16.56 15.13
N ARG A 77 2.60 -16.31 15.20
CA ARG A 77 1.65 -16.43 14.09
C ARG A 77 0.92 -15.10 13.90
N THR A 78 0.89 -14.58 12.68
CA THR A 78 0.08 -13.40 12.36
C THR A 78 -1.41 -13.74 12.41
N THR A 79 -2.25 -12.83 12.88
CA THR A 79 -3.72 -13.00 12.93
C THR A 79 -4.39 -12.83 11.55
N ASP A 80 -3.67 -12.26 10.58
CA ASP A 80 -4.14 -12.09 9.19
C ASP A 80 -4.44 -13.44 8.49
N GLU A 81 -5.23 -13.40 7.41
CA GLU A 81 -5.66 -14.59 6.63
C GLU A 81 -4.53 -15.54 6.20
N PHE A 82 -3.31 -15.00 6.07
CA PHE A 82 -2.12 -15.75 5.68
C PHE A 82 -1.51 -16.63 6.77
N ARG A 83 -1.75 -16.30 8.04
CA ARG A 83 -1.19 -17.00 9.21
C ARG A 83 0.32 -17.29 9.06
N ILE A 84 1.11 -16.27 8.76
CA ILE A 84 2.56 -16.43 8.58
C ILE A 84 3.21 -16.73 9.94
N TYR A 85 4.07 -17.75 9.95
CA TYR A 85 4.80 -18.18 11.14
C TYR A 85 6.22 -17.62 11.16
N SER A 86 6.67 -17.15 12.32
CA SER A 86 8.08 -16.78 12.53
C SER A 86 8.62 -17.35 13.83
N ARG A 87 9.81 -17.94 13.75
CA ARG A 87 10.54 -18.49 14.89
C ARG A 87 11.38 -17.39 15.55
N LYS A 88 11.32 -17.29 16.88
CA LYS A 88 12.16 -16.40 17.70
C LYS A 88 12.78 -17.16 18.86
N THR A 89 14.05 -16.89 19.14
CA THR A 89 14.75 -17.42 20.32
C THR A 89 14.57 -16.46 21.47
N VAL A 90 14.38 -17.00 22.67
CA VAL A 90 14.35 -16.22 23.90
C VAL A 90 15.77 -15.90 24.32
N THR A 91 16.02 -14.63 24.64
CA THR A 91 17.31 -14.13 25.11
C THR A 91 17.25 -13.70 26.57
N TRP A 92 18.30 -14.01 27.32
CA TRP A 92 18.45 -13.62 28.72
C TRP A 92 19.36 -12.40 28.81
N ILE A 93 18.89 -11.33 29.45
CA ILE A 93 19.65 -10.10 29.68
C ILE A 93 20.11 -10.10 31.14
N SER A 94 21.42 -10.05 31.38
CA SER A 94 21.98 -9.98 32.72
C SER A 94 22.09 -8.54 33.21
N VAL A 95 21.49 -8.24 34.37
CA VAL A 95 21.57 -6.92 35.02
C VAL A 95 22.59 -6.93 36.18
N SER A 96 23.16 -8.10 36.49
CA SER A 96 24.06 -8.31 37.63
C SER A 96 25.33 -7.46 37.62
N ALA A 97 25.87 -7.11 36.45
CA ALA A 97 27.08 -6.29 36.33
C ALA A 97 26.88 -4.81 36.73
N LEU A 98 25.63 -4.34 36.77
CA LEU A 98 25.26 -2.95 37.02
C LEU A 98 24.81 -2.70 38.47
N ILE A 99 24.44 -3.76 39.20
CA ILE A 99 23.96 -3.68 40.58
C ILE A 99 25.11 -4.10 41.51
N ARG A 100 25.88 -3.12 42.00
CA ARG A 100 27.09 -3.37 42.82
C ARG A 100 26.80 -3.87 44.24
N SER A 101 25.60 -3.67 44.79
CA SER A 101 25.21 -4.18 46.12
C SER A 101 23.72 -4.54 46.22
N ARG A 102 23.39 -5.57 47.02
CA ARG A 102 21.99 -5.96 47.33
C ARG A 102 21.24 -4.90 48.15
N MET A 103 21.96 -4.01 48.84
CA MET A 103 21.38 -2.98 49.72
C MET A 103 21.05 -1.66 49.00
N ASP A 104 21.70 -1.34 47.88
CA ASP A 104 21.33 -0.16 47.06
C ASP A 104 20.02 -0.38 46.28
N TYR A 105 19.60 -1.63 46.12
CA TYR A 105 18.44 -1.99 45.31
C TYR A 105 17.10 -1.80 46.04
N SER A 106 17.07 -1.82 47.37
CA SER A 106 15.84 -1.64 48.16
C SER A 106 15.39 -0.17 48.25
N ALA A 107 16.26 0.78 47.92
CA ALA A 107 15.96 2.21 47.98
C ALA A 107 15.76 2.87 46.60
N SER A 108 16.08 2.19 45.48
CA SER A 108 16.25 2.83 44.17
C SER A 108 15.41 2.27 43.01
N VAL A 109 14.62 1.21 43.21
CA VAL A 109 13.79 0.67 42.12
C VAL A 109 12.35 0.38 42.58
N GLU A 110 11.47 1.26 42.09
CA GLU A 110 10.00 1.23 42.05
C GLU A 110 9.36 -0.15 42.31
N GLU A 111 8.58 -0.31 43.39
CA GLU A 111 7.79 -1.53 43.64
C GLU A 111 6.74 -1.81 42.55
N ASP A 112 6.37 -0.82 41.73
CA ASP A 112 5.30 -0.94 40.74
C ASP A 112 5.68 -0.91 39.25
N SER A 113 6.95 -0.68 38.92
CA SER A 113 7.41 -0.62 37.52
C SER A 113 7.43 -1.97 36.79
N ILE A 114 7.24 -1.97 35.47
CA ILE A 114 7.44 -3.14 34.60
C ILE A 114 8.89 -3.67 34.77
N PHE A 115 9.85 -2.79 35.02
CA PHE A 115 11.26 -3.15 35.18
C PHE A 115 11.50 -3.98 36.45
N SER A 116 10.90 -3.62 37.59
CA SER A 116 11.00 -4.42 38.82
C SER A 116 10.23 -5.74 38.71
N LYS A 117 9.08 -5.72 38.04
CA LYS A 117 8.22 -6.89 37.78
C LYS A 117 8.81 -7.88 36.76
N ALA A 118 9.79 -7.44 35.98
CA ALA A 118 10.49 -8.24 34.96
C ALA A 118 11.77 -8.93 35.43
N ILE A 119 12.39 -8.42 36.50
CA ILE A 119 13.69 -8.92 36.99
C ILE A 119 13.47 -10.16 37.86
N MET A 120 13.97 -11.31 37.40
CA MET A 120 13.91 -12.56 38.15
C MET A 120 14.90 -12.53 39.32
N LYS A 121 14.39 -12.62 40.54
CA LYS A 121 15.19 -12.76 41.77
C LYS A 121 15.29 -14.27 42.09
N PRO A 122 16.48 -14.84 42.36
CA PRO A 122 17.77 -14.21 42.70
C PRO A 122 18.78 -14.01 41.56
N SER A 123 18.49 -14.47 40.33
CA SER A 123 19.46 -14.48 39.21
C SER A 123 19.76 -13.11 38.61
N LEU A 124 18.95 -12.08 38.89
CA LEU A 124 19.04 -10.73 38.30
C LEU A 124 19.10 -10.75 36.77
N GLN A 125 18.34 -11.67 36.18
CA GLN A 125 18.19 -11.82 34.74
C GLN A 125 16.79 -11.42 34.29
N VAL A 126 16.71 -10.89 33.08
CA VAL A 126 15.47 -10.49 32.43
C VAL A 126 15.28 -11.33 31.17
N LYS A 127 14.18 -12.07 31.11
CA LYS A 127 13.80 -12.86 29.92
C LYS A 127 13.22 -11.90 28.87
N SER A 128 13.75 -11.94 27.65
CA SER A 128 13.39 -11.02 26.58
C SER A 128 13.23 -11.72 25.23
N ILE A 129 12.42 -11.14 24.36
CA ILE A 129 12.30 -11.50 22.94
C ILE A 129 12.32 -10.23 22.09
N GLN A 130 12.84 -10.32 20.87
CA GLN A 130 12.78 -9.22 19.90
C GLN A 130 11.90 -9.60 18.72
N VAL A 131 10.81 -8.84 18.53
CA VAL A 131 9.80 -9.06 17.48
C VAL A 131 9.70 -7.79 16.65
N GLN A 132 9.91 -7.91 15.33
CA GLN A 132 9.90 -6.77 14.39
C GLN A 132 10.66 -5.54 14.91
N LYS A 133 11.89 -5.74 15.41
CA LYS A 133 12.78 -4.73 16.02
C LYS A 133 12.36 -4.18 17.39
N ILE A 134 11.14 -4.43 17.86
CA ILE A 134 10.69 -4.08 19.22
C ILE A 134 11.12 -5.16 20.22
N ARG A 135 11.59 -4.73 21.40
CA ARG A 135 11.91 -5.63 22.51
C ARG A 135 10.69 -5.81 23.40
N TYR A 136 10.48 -7.07 23.80
CA TYR A 136 9.47 -7.45 24.78
C TYR A 136 10.16 -8.19 25.92
N VAL A 137 9.66 -7.96 27.12
CA VAL A 137 10.21 -8.49 28.36
C VAL A 137 9.15 -9.29 29.10
N TRP A 138 9.54 -10.40 29.72
CA TRP A 138 8.64 -11.24 30.49
C TRP A 138 8.22 -10.57 31.79
N ASN A 139 6.92 -10.34 31.97
CA ASN A 139 6.36 -9.91 33.25
C ASN A 139 5.98 -11.15 34.07
N ILE A 140 6.60 -11.30 35.25
CA ILE A 140 6.46 -12.48 36.10
C ILE A 140 5.04 -12.60 36.66
N TYR A 141 4.42 -11.48 37.03
CA TYR A 141 3.08 -11.45 37.63
C TYR A 141 1.98 -11.63 36.59
N ALA A 142 2.10 -10.98 35.43
CA ALA A 142 1.12 -11.07 34.36
C ALA A 142 1.28 -12.35 33.50
N LYS A 143 2.38 -13.10 33.66
CA LYS A 143 2.76 -14.28 32.86
C LYS A 143 2.69 -14.03 31.35
N GLN A 144 3.10 -12.85 30.91
CA GLN A 144 3.04 -12.41 29.52
C GLN A 144 4.25 -11.56 29.13
N PHE A 145 4.57 -11.54 27.84
CA PHE A 145 5.59 -10.66 27.29
C PHE A 145 5.02 -9.25 27.07
N GLN A 146 5.60 -8.25 27.72
CA GLN A 146 5.19 -6.85 27.64
C GLN A 146 6.21 -6.01 26.86
N LYS A 147 5.73 -5.04 26.11
CA LYS A 147 6.54 -4.13 25.30
C LYS A 147 7.34 -3.19 26.20
N VAL A 148 8.63 -3.00 25.91
CA VAL A 148 9.50 -2.04 26.63
C VAL A 148 10.01 -0.95 25.69
N GLY A 149 10.51 0.16 26.25
CA GLY A 149 10.96 1.33 25.49
C GLY A 149 9.88 2.41 25.28
N ALA A 150 8.84 2.39 26.11
CA ALA A 150 7.86 3.45 26.28
C ALA A 150 7.66 3.70 27.78
N LEU A 151 7.41 4.95 28.17
CA LEU A 151 6.97 5.30 29.51
C LEU A 151 5.57 4.72 29.76
N GLU A 152 5.32 4.27 30.98
CA GLU A 152 4.10 3.56 31.33
C GLU A 152 2.88 4.49 31.29
N ASP A 153 1.82 4.02 30.63
CA ASP A 153 0.64 4.85 30.35
C ASP A 153 -0.24 5.12 31.59
N HIS A 154 -0.02 4.41 32.69
CA HIS A 154 -0.83 4.51 33.92
C HIS A 154 -0.39 5.64 34.86
N HIS A 155 0.73 6.33 34.59
CA HIS A 155 1.16 7.46 35.40
C HIS A 155 0.18 8.65 35.30
N THR A 156 -0.01 9.36 36.41
CA THR A 156 -0.77 10.63 36.45
C THR A 156 0.15 11.80 36.06
N CYS A 157 -0.43 12.97 35.76
CA CYS A 157 0.36 14.16 35.41
C CYS A 157 1.29 14.58 36.56
N SER A 158 0.80 14.59 37.81
CA SER A 158 1.61 14.88 38.99
C SER A 158 2.73 13.85 39.20
N ALA A 159 2.43 12.56 39.02
CA ALA A 159 3.45 11.52 39.13
C ALA A 159 4.58 11.68 38.10
N ILE A 160 4.29 12.16 36.88
CA ILE A 160 5.33 12.42 35.87
C ILE A 160 6.22 13.60 36.31
N HIS A 161 5.63 14.67 36.81
CA HIS A 161 6.35 15.86 37.29
C HIS A 161 7.23 15.54 38.50
N ASP A 162 6.67 14.90 39.52
CA ASP A 162 7.38 14.64 40.78
C ASP A 162 8.53 13.64 40.58
N LYS A 163 8.30 12.61 39.76
CA LYS A 163 9.23 11.50 39.58
C LYS A 163 10.33 11.79 38.56
N PHE A 164 9.97 12.41 37.43
CA PHE A 164 10.91 12.64 36.32
C PHE A 164 11.33 14.11 36.19
N GLY A 165 10.66 15.07 36.85
CA GLY A 165 11.00 16.49 36.75
C GLY A 165 12.42 16.86 37.22
N SER A 166 13.00 16.06 38.13
CA SER A 166 14.39 16.20 38.59
C SER A 166 15.41 15.39 37.76
N GLY A 167 14.95 14.56 36.82
CA GLY A 167 15.76 13.66 36.01
C GLY A 167 15.97 12.28 36.64
N LEU A 168 16.47 11.32 35.86
CA LEU A 168 16.83 9.98 36.34
C LEU A 168 18.20 9.96 37.03
N THR A 169 18.39 9.02 37.95
CA THR A 169 19.72 8.72 38.49
C THR A 169 20.54 7.89 37.49
N CYS A 170 21.87 7.95 37.58
CA CYS A 170 22.77 7.17 36.71
C CYS A 170 22.52 5.65 36.77
N ASN A 171 22.17 5.13 37.95
CA ASN A 171 21.88 3.70 38.13
C ASN A 171 20.55 3.30 37.44
N GLU A 172 19.49 4.08 37.65
CA GLU A 172 18.19 3.84 37.00
C GLU A 172 18.30 3.91 35.48
N GLN A 173 19.03 4.91 34.97
CA GLN A 173 19.26 5.06 33.55
C GLN A 173 19.99 3.84 32.97
N ASN A 174 21.05 3.37 33.62
CA ASN A 174 21.81 2.22 33.15
C ASN A 174 20.97 0.94 33.12
N VAL A 175 20.13 0.70 34.13
CA VAL A 175 19.20 -0.44 34.16
C VAL A 175 18.19 -0.34 33.01
N ARG A 176 17.55 0.83 32.85
CA ARG A 176 16.58 1.07 31.76
C ARG A 176 17.23 0.94 30.38
N ARG A 177 18.49 1.37 30.22
CA ARG A 177 19.25 1.30 28.97
C ARG A 177 19.50 -0.14 28.53
N VAL A 178 19.88 -1.01 29.47
CA VAL A 178 20.11 -2.43 29.17
C VAL A 178 18.80 -3.13 28.79
N ILE A 179 17.70 -2.84 29.49
CA ILE A 179 16.40 -3.48 29.25
C ILE A 179 15.75 -2.95 27.95
N CYS A 180 15.62 -1.63 27.79
CA CYS A 180 14.97 -1.01 26.63
C CYS A 180 15.81 -1.10 25.35
N GLY A 181 17.14 -1.07 25.48
CA GLY A 181 18.06 -0.94 24.35
C GLY A 181 18.33 0.52 23.97
N PRO A 182 19.21 0.75 22.97
CA PRO A 182 19.58 2.10 22.54
C PRO A 182 18.44 2.80 21.78
N ASN A 183 18.39 4.13 21.87
CA ASN A 183 17.50 4.98 21.09
C ASN A 183 18.03 5.17 19.66
N THR A 184 17.98 4.10 18.86
CA THR A 184 18.41 4.12 17.46
C THR A 184 17.36 3.45 16.58
N ILE A 185 17.05 4.08 15.44
CA ILE A 185 16.27 3.46 14.38
C ILE A 185 17.30 2.88 13.41
N ASP A 186 17.86 1.73 13.75
CA ASP A 186 18.87 1.08 12.90
C ASP A 186 18.23 0.12 11.90
N VAL A 187 18.36 0.46 10.62
CA VAL A 187 17.91 -0.33 9.48
C VAL A 187 19.12 -1.04 8.87
N PRO A 188 19.54 -2.21 9.37
CA PRO A 188 20.83 -2.78 8.99
C PRO A 188 20.89 -3.03 7.49
N VAL A 189 21.93 -2.51 6.84
CA VAL A 189 22.12 -2.77 5.41
C VAL A 189 22.52 -4.23 5.24
N ILE A 190 21.62 -5.03 4.68
CA ILE A 190 21.83 -6.48 4.56
C ILE A 190 23.07 -6.71 3.69
N PRO A 191 24.08 -7.45 4.17
CA PRO A 191 25.31 -7.66 3.42
C PRO A 191 25.03 -8.48 2.17
N ILE A 192 25.83 -8.26 1.12
CA ILE A 192 25.63 -8.84 -0.21
C ILE A 192 25.55 -10.38 -0.14
N TRP A 193 26.43 -11.03 0.64
CA TRP A 193 26.42 -12.48 0.80
C TRP A 193 25.10 -13.02 1.39
N LYS A 194 24.47 -12.28 2.31
CA LYS A 194 23.19 -12.69 2.91
C LYS A 194 22.03 -12.48 1.95
N LEU A 195 22.07 -11.40 1.16
CA LEU A 195 21.12 -11.19 0.05
C LEU A 195 21.26 -12.30 -1.00
N LEU A 196 22.50 -12.66 -1.34
CA LEU A 196 22.81 -13.72 -2.29
C LEU A 196 22.27 -15.07 -1.82
N ILE A 197 22.54 -15.49 -0.58
CA ILE A 197 22.01 -16.74 -0.02
C ILE A 197 20.48 -16.73 -0.04
N LYS A 198 19.85 -15.63 0.37
CA LYS A 198 18.39 -15.51 0.37
C LYS A 198 17.82 -15.68 -1.05
N GLU A 199 18.49 -15.11 -2.05
CA GLU A 199 18.06 -15.21 -3.44
C GLU A 199 18.29 -16.61 -4.02
N VAL A 200 19.46 -17.22 -3.80
CA VAL A 200 19.79 -18.57 -4.28
C VAL A 200 18.89 -19.64 -3.66
N LEU A 201 18.47 -19.47 -2.40
CA LEU A 201 17.53 -20.38 -1.72
C LEU A 201 16.06 -20.19 -2.16
N ASN A 202 15.79 -19.35 -3.16
CA ASN A 202 14.47 -19.28 -3.78
C ASN A 202 14.15 -20.63 -4.46
N PRO A 203 12.96 -21.22 -4.24
CA PRO A 203 12.59 -22.52 -4.82
C PRO A 203 12.87 -22.67 -6.32
N PHE A 204 12.75 -21.58 -7.10
CA PHE A 204 13.02 -21.61 -8.53
C PHE A 204 14.49 -21.82 -8.88
N TYR A 205 15.42 -21.13 -8.20
CA TYR A 205 16.86 -21.32 -8.43
C TYR A 205 17.36 -22.66 -7.90
N VAL A 206 16.76 -23.17 -6.80
CA VAL A 206 17.03 -24.53 -6.31
C VAL A 206 16.57 -25.58 -7.33
N PHE A 207 15.36 -25.43 -7.88
CA PHE A 207 14.88 -26.30 -8.95
C PHE A 207 15.78 -26.22 -10.19
N GLN A 208 16.21 -25.01 -10.56
CA GLN A 208 17.11 -24.81 -11.69
C GLN A 208 18.49 -25.46 -11.47
N LEU A 209 19.05 -25.40 -10.26
CA LEU A 209 20.30 -26.09 -9.93
C LEU A 209 20.14 -27.61 -10.07
N PHE A 210 19.01 -28.16 -9.61
CA PHE A 210 18.68 -29.57 -9.82
C PHE A 210 18.60 -29.92 -11.32
N SER A 211 17.94 -29.09 -12.13
CA SER A 211 17.87 -29.28 -13.60
C SER A 211 19.25 -29.25 -14.25
N VAL A 212 20.11 -28.30 -13.86
CA VAL A 212 21.48 -28.20 -14.38
C VAL A 212 22.31 -29.44 -14.06
N CYS A 213 22.22 -29.97 -12.84
CA CYS A 213 22.89 -31.22 -12.47
C CYS A 213 22.42 -32.40 -13.32
N LEU A 214 21.12 -32.46 -13.63
CA LEU A 214 20.55 -33.48 -14.49
C LEU A 214 21.04 -33.34 -15.93
N TRP A 215 21.04 -32.11 -16.49
CA TRP A 215 21.51 -31.86 -17.85
C TRP A 215 23.00 -32.17 -18.04
N PHE A 216 23.84 -31.95 -17.02
CA PHE A 216 25.23 -32.43 -17.04
C PHE A 216 25.33 -33.96 -17.03
N ALA A 217 24.39 -34.66 -16.41
CA ALA A 217 24.34 -36.13 -16.41
C ALA A 217 23.82 -36.74 -17.73
N GLU A 218 23.17 -35.92 -18.57
CA GLU A 218 22.71 -36.25 -19.92
C GLU A 218 23.62 -35.68 -21.03
N ASP A 219 24.85 -35.26 -20.69
CA ASP A 219 25.83 -34.69 -21.63
C ASP A 219 25.36 -33.41 -22.36
N TYR A 220 24.37 -32.69 -21.82
CA TYR A 220 23.93 -31.39 -22.32
C TYR A 220 24.82 -30.22 -21.84
N MET A 221 26.13 -30.34 -22.05
CA MET A 221 27.15 -29.48 -21.43
C MET A 221 27.00 -28.00 -21.80
N GLU A 222 26.85 -27.69 -23.09
CA GLU A 222 26.79 -26.30 -23.58
C GLU A 222 25.51 -25.59 -23.14
N TYR A 223 24.37 -26.29 -23.25
CA TYR A 223 23.09 -25.77 -22.79
C TYR A 223 23.09 -25.50 -21.28
N ALA A 224 23.56 -26.45 -20.47
CA ALA A 224 23.67 -26.29 -19.02
C ALA A 224 24.55 -25.09 -18.64
N THR A 225 25.72 -24.91 -19.29
CA THR A 225 26.61 -23.77 -19.02
C THR A 225 25.99 -22.42 -19.37
N ALA A 226 25.27 -22.31 -20.49
CA ALA A 226 24.60 -21.07 -20.89
C ALA A 226 23.53 -20.65 -19.87
N ILE A 227 22.75 -21.61 -19.37
CA ILE A 227 21.71 -21.36 -18.36
C ILE A 227 22.33 -20.91 -17.03
N ILE A 228 23.46 -21.51 -16.61
CA ILE A 228 24.20 -21.06 -15.41
C ILE A 228 24.63 -19.59 -15.56
N ILE A 229 25.21 -19.20 -16.70
CA ILE A 229 25.65 -17.81 -16.94
C ILE A 229 24.48 -16.84 -16.82
N MET A 230 23.33 -17.19 -17.44
CA MET A 230 22.12 -16.36 -17.38
C MET A 230 21.57 -16.22 -15.96
N SER A 231 21.55 -17.30 -15.18
CA SER A 231 21.11 -17.25 -13.78
C SER A 231 22.03 -16.44 -12.89
N LEU A 232 23.35 -16.57 -13.07
CA LEU A 232 24.31 -15.74 -12.35
C LEU A 232 24.12 -14.25 -12.65
N LEU A 233 23.90 -13.89 -13.92
CA LEU A 233 23.61 -12.52 -14.32
C LEU A 233 22.30 -12.00 -13.72
N SER A 234 21.23 -12.82 -13.74
CA SER A 234 19.93 -12.49 -13.15
C SER A 234 20.03 -12.25 -11.64
N ILE A 235 20.71 -13.15 -10.92
CA ILE A 235 20.94 -13.03 -9.47
C ILE A 235 21.77 -11.78 -9.17
N PHE A 236 22.83 -11.51 -9.94
CA PHE A 236 23.66 -10.31 -9.77
C PHE A 236 22.85 -9.02 -9.91
N LEU A 237 22.07 -8.89 -11.00
CA LEU A 237 21.24 -7.70 -11.25
C LEU A 237 20.18 -7.50 -10.16
N THR A 238 19.56 -8.59 -9.70
CA THR A 238 18.55 -8.56 -8.64
C THR A 238 19.16 -8.15 -7.29
N VAL A 239 20.29 -8.75 -6.91
CA VAL A 239 21.01 -8.41 -5.67
C VAL A 239 21.53 -6.98 -5.70
N TYR A 240 22.01 -6.51 -6.85
CA TYR A 240 22.44 -5.12 -7.02
C TYR A 240 21.29 -4.14 -6.74
N ASP A 241 20.11 -4.37 -7.32
CA ASP A 241 18.94 -3.50 -7.12
C ASP A 241 18.46 -3.54 -5.66
N LEU A 242 18.34 -4.74 -5.06
CA LEU A 242 17.98 -4.91 -3.65
C LEU A 242 18.96 -4.18 -2.71
N ARG A 243 20.26 -4.23 -3.02
CA ARG A 243 21.29 -3.52 -2.25
C ARG A 243 21.15 -2.01 -2.40
N GLN A 244 20.92 -1.49 -3.61
CA GLN A 244 20.71 -0.06 -3.84
C GLN A 244 19.48 0.46 -3.09
N GLN A 245 18.38 -0.31 -3.09
CA GLN A 245 17.16 0.01 -2.33
C GLN A 245 17.44 0.02 -0.81
N SER A 246 18.14 -0.98 -0.29
CA SER A 246 18.51 -1.07 1.13
C SER A 246 19.41 0.09 1.58
N ILE A 247 20.38 0.51 0.75
CA ILE A 247 21.27 1.65 1.06
C ILE A 247 20.49 2.96 1.09
N LYS A 248 19.58 3.18 0.13
CA LYS A 248 18.74 4.40 0.11
C LYS A 248 17.90 4.50 1.38
N LEU A 249 17.28 3.41 1.81
CA LEU A 249 16.49 3.38 3.05
C LEU A 249 17.35 3.63 4.29
N HIS A 250 18.55 3.05 4.37
CA HIS A 250 19.47 3.31 5.49
C HIS A 250 19.87 4.78 5.58
N ARG A 251 20.24 5.41 4.45
CA ARG A 251 20.65 6.83 4.42
C ARG A 251 19.55 7.79 4.88
N LEU A 252 18.28 7.49 4.58
CA LEU A 252 17.14 8.28 5.05
C LEU A 252 16.99 8.26 6.58
N VAL A 253 17.40 7.16 7.23
CA VAL A 253 17.21 6.97 8.67
C VAL A 253 18.45 7.33 9.48
N GLU A 254 19.65 7.07 8.95
CA GLU A 254 20.93 7.27 9.64
C GLU A 254 21.20 8.73 10.04
N SER A 255 20.79 9.70 9.21
CA SER A 255 21.04 11.14 9.47
C SER A 255 20.40 11.65 10.77
N HIS A 256 19.48 10.90 11.38
CA HIS A 256 18.71 11.30 12.55
C HIS A 256 19.14 10.59 13.86
N ASN A 257 20.07 9.62 13.80
CA ASN A 257 20.39 8.76 14.95
C ASN A 257 21.47 9.32 15.88
N ASN A 258 22.29 10.29 15.43
CA ASN A 258 23.49 10.78 16.15
C ASN A 258 23.43 12.29 16.43
N ILE A 259 22.51 12.72 17.29
CA ILE A 259 22.31 14.12 17.69
C ILE A 259 22.78 14.29 19.13
N MET A 260 23.56 15.33 19.42
CA MET A 260 23.93 15.69 20.79
C MET A 260 22.75 16.35 21.50
N VAL A 261 22.39 15.84 22.67
CA VAL A 261 21.30 16.34 23.50
C VAL A 261 21.77 16.67 24.91
N THR A 262 21.17 17.69 25.52
CA THR A 262 21.43 18.04 26.91
C THR A 262 20.36 17.40 27.80
N VAL A 263 20.79 16.62 28.80
CA VAL A 263 19.93 15.90 29.74
C VAL A 263 20.15 16.44 31.15
N CYS A 264 19.07 16.58 31.92
CA CYS A 264 19.08 16.92 33.34
C CYS A 264 19.15 15.63 34.18
N ARG A 265 20.17 15.51 35.03
CA ARG A 265 20.37 14.37 35.94
C ARG A 265 20.04 14.77 37.37
N ASN A 266 19.42 13.84 38.10
CA ASN A 266 19.13 14.06 39.51
C ASN A 266 20.46 14.13 40.29
N LYS A 267 20.70 15.24 41.00
CA LYS A 267 21.92 15.55 41.80
C LYS A 267 23.21 15.83 41.01
N GLU A 268 23.29 15.56 39.70
CA GLU A 268 24.49 15.75 38.87
C GLU A 268 24.39 16.90 37.85
N GLY A 269 23.26 17.60 37.76
CA GLY A 269 23.09 18.78 36.89
C GLY A 269 22.88 18.45 35.41
N PHE A 270 23.27 19.37 34.52
CA PHE A 270 23.11 19.22 33.07
C PHE A 270 24.32 18.50 32.46
N GLN A 271 24.06 17.46 31.66
CA GLN A 271 25.08 16.69 30.95
C GLN A 271 24.74 16.61 29.46
N GLU A 272 25.75 16.71 28.60
CA GLU A 272 25.58 16.44 27.16
C GLU A 272 25.80 14.96 26.88
N LEU A 273 24.87 14.37 26.14
CA LEU A 273 24.82 12.95 25.84
C LEU A 273 24.41 12.79 24.37
N GLU A 274 24.93 11.76 23.72
CA GLU A 274 24.42 11.38 22.40
C GLU A 274 23.00 10.80 22.48
N SER A 275 22.18 11.11 21.47
CA SER A 275 20.78 10.67 21.36
C SER A 275 20.57 9.17 21.51
N HIS A 276 21.53 8.35 21.11
CA HIS A 276 21.43 6.89 21.14
C HIS A 276 21.42 6.30 22.57
N HIS A 277 21.85 7.09 23.55
CA HIS A 277 21.88 6.71 24.98
C HIS A 277 20.61 7.06 25.74
N LEU A 278 19.65 7.75 25.10
CA LEU A 278 18.41 8.16 25.74
C LEU A 278 17.52 6.96 26.10
N VAL A 279 16.89 7.04 27.26
CA VAL A 279 15.92 6.04 27.75
C VAL A 279 14.61 6.72 28.16
N PRO A 280 13.47 6.00 28.12
CA PRO A 280 12.21 6.53 28.65
C PRO A 280 12.35 6.98 30.11
N GLY A 281 11.92 8.21 30.39
CA GLY A 281 12.06 8.88 31.68
C GLY A 281 13.23 9.87 31.80
N ASP A 282 14.19 9.87 30.87
CA ASP A 282 15.24 10.91 30.84
C ASP A 282 14.63 12.30 30.64
N THR A 283 15.20 13.35 31.25
CA THR A 283 14.70 14.72 31.15
C THR A 283 15.61 15.56 30.26
N LEU A 284 15.16 15.87 29.06
CA LEU A 284 15.82 16.70 28.06
C LEU A 284 15.65 18.19 28.36
N VAL A 285 16.68 18.97 28.02
CA VAL A 285 16.61 20.44 27.96
C VAL A 285 16.59 20.86 26.50
N LEU A 286 15.57 21.60 26.10
CA LEU A 286 15.43 22.09 24.73
C LEU A 286 16.15 23.43 24.61
N LYS A 287 17.23 23.46 23.82
CA LYS A 287 17.94 24.69 23.46
C LYS A 287 17.22 25.40 22.30
N GLU A 288 17.35 26.72 22.23
CA GLU A 288 16.93 27.48 21.06
C GLU A 288 17.84 27.18 19.86
N GLY A 289 17.25 27.13 18.66
CA GLY A 289 17.95 26.92 17.40
C GLY A 289 17.78 25.51 16.85
N LYS A 290 16.95 25.40 15.80
CA LYS A 290 16.85 24.31 14.80
C LYS A 290 17.33 22.91 15.22
N THR A 291 16.92 22.48 16.40
CA THR A 291 17.38 21.19 16.96
C THR A 291 16.34 20.14 16.61
N LEU A 292 16.77 19.08 15.95
CA LEU A 292 15.92 17.91 15.66
C LEU A 292 15.70 17.09 16.93
N LEU A 293 14.46 16.71 17.19
CA LEU A 293 14.10 15.87 18.32
C LEU A 293 14.44 14.40 18.05
N PRO A 294 15.28 13.75 18.86
CA PRO A 294 15.70 12.36 18.60
C PRO A 294 14.75 11.29 19.14
N CYS A 295 13.71 11.67 19.89
CA CYS A 295 12.76 10.75 20.53
C CYS A 295 11.39 11.41 20.69
N ASP A 296 10.36 10.62 21.02
CA ASP A 296 9.09 11.21 21.45
C ASP A 296 9.25 11.63 22.92
N ALA A 297 8.85 12.85 23.28
CA ALA A 297 8.98 13.43 24.61
C ALA A 297 7.73 14.19 25.04
N ILE A 298 7.51 14.33 26.35
CA ILE A 298 6.43 15.12 26.95
C ILE A 298 7.02 16.40 27.53
N LEU A 299 6.46 17.56 27.19
CA LEU A 299 6.92 18.86 27.69
C LEU A 299 6.49 19.04 29.16
N LEU A 300 7.45 19.33 30.06
CA LEU A 300 7.21 19.57 31.48
C LEU A 300 7.18 21.05 31.88
N SER A 301 8.03 21.87 31.27
CA SER A 301 8.11 23.31 31.59
C SER A 301 8.34 24.14 30.33
N GLY A 302 7.79 25.35 30.31
CA GLY A 302 7.85 26.25 29.17
C GLY A 302 6.92 25.88 28.02
N GLN A 303 7.13 26.54 26.89
CA GLN A 303 6.46 26.31 25.62
C GLN A 303 7.50 26.15 24.52
N CYS A 304 7.15 25.46 23.43
CA CYS A 304 8.00 25.39 22.25
C CYS A 304 7.19 25.38 20.97
N ILE A 305 7.83 25.82 19.89
CA ILE A 305 7.27 25.84 18.55
C ILE A 305 8.04 24.82 17.73
N VAL A 306 7.34 23.84 17.17
CA VAL A 306 7.94 22.73 16.44
C VAL A 306 7.43 22.68 15.01
N ASN A 307 8.33 22.34 14.09
CA ASN A 307 7.98 21.96 12.73
C ASN A 307 7.73 20.44 12.69
N GLU A 308 6.46 20.05 12.58
CA GLU A 308 6.07 18.63 12.52
C GLU A 308 5.96 18.08 11.09
N SER A 309 6.29 18.88 10.06
CA SER A 309 6.14 18.50 8.63
C SER A 309 6.72 17.13 8.26
N MET A 310 7.84 16.73 8.87
CA MET A 310 8.42 15.39 8.63
C MET A 310 7.47 14.24 8.97
N LEU A 311 6.64 14.40 10.01
CA LEU A 311 5.68 13.38 10.46
C LEU A 311 4.28 13.64 9.92
N THR A 312 3.86 14.90 9.92
CA THR A 312 2.48 15.29 9.62
C THR A 312 2.27 15.67 8.15
N GLY A 313 3.33 15.83 7.36
CA GLY A 313 3.20 16.34 5.99
C GLY A 313 2.76 17.81 5.92
N GLU A 314 2.44 18.43 7.06
CA GLU A 314 1.94 19.79 7.15
C GLU A 314 3.11 20.73 7.45
N SER A 315 3.31 21.74 6.60
CA SER A 315 4.39 22.72 6.74
C SER A 315 4.13 23.77 7.82
N ILE A 316 3.01 23.67 8.55
CA ILE A 316 2.58 24.67 9.52
C ILE A 316 3.28 24.40 10.87
N PRO A 317 3.98 25.38 11.44
CA PRO A 317 4.57 25.26 12.77
C PRO A 317 3.50 25.10 13.85
N VAL A 318 3.72 24.19 14.81
CA VAL A 318 2.77 23.91 15.89
C VAL A 318 3.34 24.35 17.23
N THR A 319 2.56 25.11 18.00
CA THR A 319 2.92 25.47 19.39
C THR A 319 2.53 24.35 20.36
N LYS A 320 3.47 23.99 21.24
CA LYS A 320 3.35 22.93 22.24
C LYS A 320 3.43 23.53 23.63
N THR A 321 2.55 23.07 24.51
CA THR A 321 2.40 23.57 25.89
C THR A 321 2.79 22.50 26.90
N HIS A 322 3.29 22.91 28.06
CA HIS A 322 3.71 21.97 29.10
C HIS A 322 2.53 21.19 29.68
N LEU A 323 2.82 20.01 30.24
CA LEU A 323 1.84 19.18 30.92
C LEU A 323 1.37 19.87 32.22
N PRO A 324 0.06 20.06 32.45
CA PRO A 324 -0.44 20.70 33.66
C PRO A 324 -0.10 19.88 34.91
N GLN A 325 0.26 20.56 36.00
CA GLN A 325 0.67 19.96 37.28
C GLN A 325 -0.53 19.63 38.22
N ALA A 326 -1.71 19.37 37.65
CA ALA A 326 -2.94 19.16 38.43
C ALA A 326 -2.98 17.75 39.07
N ASP A 327 -3.35 17.70 40.35
CA ASP A 327 -3.55 16.46 41.12
C ASP A 327 -4.84 15.76 40.73
N ASN A 328 -4.75 14.79 39.82
CA ASN A 328 -5.89 13.98 39.40
C ASN A 328 -5.54 12.49 39.37
N PHE A 329 -6.46 11.65 39.83
CA PHE A 329 -6.30 10.18 39.91
C PHE A 329 -6.39 9.45 38.56
N LYS A 330 -6.64 10.16 37.45
CA LYS A 330 -6.74 9.58 36.11
C LYS A 330 -5.38 9.56 35.40
N PRO A 331 -5.10 8.54 34.55
CA PRO A 331 -3.89 8.51 33.74
C PRO A 331 -3.75 9.76 32.86
N TRP A 332 -2.50 10.23 32.65
CA TRP A 332 -2.22 11.48 31.93
C TRP A 332 -2.85 11.54 30.52
N ARG A 333 -2.95 10.41 29.81
CA ARG A 333 -3.62 10.31 28.50
C ARG A 333 -5.14 10.45 28.55
N MET A 334 -5.76 10.03 29.64
CA MET A 334 -7.23 10.12 29.81
C MET A 334 -7.67 11.45 30.40
N HIS A 335 -6.76 12.14 31.11
CA HIS A 335 -7.02 13.48 31.65
C HIS A 335 -7.30 14.49 30.53
N CYS A 336 -6.51 14.44 29.45
CA CYS A 336 -6.70 15.26 28.25
C CYS A 336 -7.19 14.37 27.10
N ALA A 337 -8.41 13.84 27.23
CA ALA A 337 -8.95 12.79 26.36
C ALA A 337 -8.89 13.11 24.84
N GLU A 338 -8.75 14.37 24.43
CA GLU A 338 -8.68 14.73 23.01
C GLU A 338 -7.50 15.65 22.61
N ASP A 339 -6.62 16.05 23.53
CA ASP A 339 -5.58 17.07 23.26
C ASP A 339 -4.17 16.78 23.84
N TYR A 340 -3.91 15.57 24.36
CA TYR A 340 -2.59 15.22 24.94
C TYR A 340 -1.40 15.43 23.98
N LYS A 341 -1.63 15.39 22.66
CA LYS A 341 -0.62 15.65 21.62
C LYS A 341 -0.04 17.07 21.70
N LYS A 342 -0.74 18.02 22.32
CA LYS A 342 -0.25 19.39 22.56
C LYS A 342 0.94 19.42 23.53
N HIS A 343 1.04 18.40 24.39
CA HIS A 343 2.13 18.23 25.34
C HIS A 343 3.23 17.30 24.82
N VAL A 344 3.03 16.65 23.67
CA VAL A 344 3.96 15.66 23.11
C VAL A 344 4.74 16.27 21.96
N LEU A 345 6.05 16.09 22.03
CA LEU A 345 7.04 16.35 21.00
C LEU A 345 7.40 15.03 20.34
N PHE A 346 7.47 15.00 19.02
CA PHE A 346 7.71 13.75 18.29
C PHE A 346 9.12 13.66 17.71
N CYS A 347 9.63 12.43 17.61
CA CYS A 347 10.91 12.12 17.00
C CYS A 347 10.95 12.56 15.52
N GLY A 348 11.99 13.32 15.14
CA GLY A 348 12.18 13.86 13.79
C GLY A 348 11.56 15.24 13.57
N THR A 349 10.84 15.80 14.55
CA THR A 349 10.37 17.19 14.46
C THR A 349 11.49 18.17 14.80
N GLU A 350 11.48 19.34 14.19
CA GLU A 350 12.49 20.38 14.42
C GLU A 350 11.95 21.43 15.41
N VAL A 351 12.68 21.67 16.50
CA VAL A 351 12.35 22.74 17.44
C VAL A 351 12.84 24.06 16.85
N ILE A 352 11.89 24.94 16.53
CA ILE A 352 12.13 26.24 15.92
C ILE A 352 12.49 27.25 17.00
N GLN A 353 11.61 27.38 18.00
CA GLN A 353 11.70 28.36 19.08
C GLN A 353 11.27 27.72 20.40
N THR A 354 11.92 28.09 21.49
CA THR A 354 11.49 27.74 22.85
C THR A 354 11.14 29.02 23.61
N LYS A 355 10.18 28.94 24.53
CA LYS A 355 9.78 30.03 25.42
C LYS A 355 9.81 29.49 26.83
N ALA A 356 10.75 29.98 27.65
CA ALA A 356 10.88 29.56 29.03
C ALA A 356 9.82 30.27 29.92
N ASP A 357 9.31 29.55 30.92
CA ASP A 357 8.56 30.16 32.03
C ASP A 357 9.54 30.82 33.03
N ASP A 358 9.04 31.45 34.11
CA ASP A 358 9.85 32.09 35.19
C ASP A 358 10.96 31.19 35.79
N ARG A 359 10.89 29.86 35.54
CA ARG A 359 11.89 28.85 35.93
C ARG A 359 13.05 28.67 34.95
N GLY A 360 13.13 29.50 33.90
CA GLY A 360 14.31 29.74 33.06
C GLY A 360 14.69 28.69 32.01
N VAL A 361 14.22 27.44 32.10
CA VAL A 361 14.58 26.38 31.12
C VAL A 361 13.39 25.53 30.69
N VAL A 362 13.31 25.25 29.39
CA VAL A 362 12.30 24.38 28.79
C VAL A 362 12.73 22.92 28.90
N LYS A 363 11.99 22.13 29.69
CA LYS A 363 12.31 20.73 29.98
C LYS A 363 11.27 19.79 29.37
N ALA A 364 11.71 18.65 28.85
CA ALA A 364 10.84 17.61 28.34
C ALA A 364 11.31 16.21 28.78
N VAL A 365 10.39 15.30 29.11
CA VAL A 365 10.71 13.92 29.51
C VAL A 365 10.54 12.97 28.34
N VAL A 366 11.51 12.09 28.13
CA VAL A 366 11.49 11.07 27.08
C VAL A 366 10.32 10.09 27.32
N LEU A 367 9.42 10.01 26.35
CA LEU A 367 8.24 9.15 26.36
C LEU A 367 8.51 7.82 25.65
N ARG A 368 9.04 7.84 24.43
CA ARG A 368 9.33 6.63 23.63
C ARG A 368 10.67 6.77 22.93
N THR A 369 11.37 5.65 22.74
CA THR A 369 12.68 5.60 22.08
C THR A 369 12.73 4.57 20.94
N GLY A 370 13.60 4.81 19.95
CA GLY A 370 13.86 3.93 18.81
C GLY A 370 12.61 3.60 17.99
N PHE A 371 12.42 2.32 17.66
CA PHE A 371 11.28 1.82 16.89
C PHE A 371 9.91 1.96 17.59
N ASN A 372 9.88 2.36 18.87
CA ASN A 372 8.63 2.65 19.57
C ASN A 372 8.11 4.07 19.32
N THR A 373 8.96 4.98 18.85
CA THR A 373 8.56 6.36 18.50
C THR A 373 7.59 6.39 17.33
N ALA A 374 6.87 7.51 17.14
CA ALA A 374 6.02 7.69 15.96
C ALA A 374 6.79 7.50 14.63
N LYS A 375 7.97 8.12 14.50
CA LYS A 375 8.86 7.94 13.33
C LYS A 375 9.33 6.49 13.19
N GLY A 376 9.76 5.88 14.29
CA GLY A 376 10.23 4.50 14.33
C GLY A 376 9.16 3.49 13.91
N ASP A 377 7.91 3.70 14.30
CA ASP A 377 6.80 2.82 13.93
C ASP A 377 6.46 2.92 12.43
N LEU A 378 6.52 4.13 11.86
CA LEU A 378 6.41 4.33 10.41
C LEU A 378 7.50 3.54 9.67
N VAL A 379 8.78 3.71 10.06
CA VAL A 379 9.91 2.96 9.47
C VAL A 379 9.74 1.45 9.64
N ARG A 380 9.31 0.98 10.81
CA ARG A 380 9.03 -0.44 11.08
C ARG A 380 7.98 -1.00 10.12
N SER A 381 6.91 -0.25 9.88
CA SER A 381 5.82 -0.70 9.02
C SER A 381 6.22 -0.84 7.55
N ILE A 382 7.26 -0.11 7.10
CA ILE A 382 7.85 -0.23 5.76
C ILE A 382 8.76 -1.46 5.68
N LEU A 383 9.50 -1.76 6.76
CA LEU A 383 10.37 -2.94 6.83
C LEU A 383 9.59 -4.25 6.95
N TYR A 384 8.43 -4.20 7.60
CA TYR A 384 7.56 -5.34 7.84
C TYR A 384 6.13 -5.04 7.38
N PRO A 385 5.91 -4.88 6.05
CA PRO A 385 4.57 -4.60 5.52
C PRO A 385 3.65 -5.80 5.75
N LYS A 386 2.36 -5.54 5.98
CA LYS A 386 1.36 -6.60 6.00
C LYS A 386 1.34 -7.33 4.65
N PRO A 387 1.36 -8.68 4.64
CA PRO A 387 1.24 -9.43 3.40
C PRO A 387 -0.09 -9.09 2.73
N MET A 388 -0.08 -8.83 1.41
CA MET A 388 -1.28 -8.47 0.66
C MET A 388 -1.76 -9.65 -0.16
N ASN A 389 -3.07 -9.99 -0.06
CA ASN A 389 -3.70 -11.17 -0.66
C ASN A 389 -3.86 -11.05 -2.17
N PHE A 390 -2.74 -11.11 -2.90
CA PHE A 390 -2.79 -11.06 -4.35
C PHE A 390 -3.03 -12.45 -4.95
N LYS A 391 -4.26 -12.65 -5.44
CA LYS A 391 -4.74 -13.91 -6.05
C LYS A 391 -3.80 -14.43 -7.16
N LEU A 392 -3.16 -13.54 -7.92
CA LEU A 392 -2.24 -13.89 -9.01
C LEU A 392 -1.07 -14.80 -8.55
N TYR A 393 -0.35 -14.47 -7.48
CA TYR A 393 0.82 -15.26 -7.08
C TYR A 393 0.42 -16.64 -6.55
N ARG A 394 -0.70 -16.70 -5.81
CA ARG A 394 -1.28 -17.95 -5.33
C ARG A 394 -1.76 -18.82 -6.49
N ASP A 395 -2.38 -18.23 -7.49
CA ASP A 395 -2.85 -18.95 -8.68
C ASP A 395 -1.67 -19.39 -9.56
N ALA A 396 -0.56 -18.63 -9.60
CA ALA A 396 0.67 -19.06 -10.26
C ALA A 396 1.26 -20.31 -9.60
N LEU A 397 1.29 -20.37 -8.26
CA LEU A 397 1.71 -21.57 -7.53
C LEU A 397 0.77 -22.76 -7.80
N ARG A 398 -0.57 -22.55 -7.81
CA ARG A 398 -1.54 -23.60 -8.13
C ARG A 398 -1.37 -24.11 -9.56
N PHE A 399 -1.16 -23.22 -10.51
CA PHE A 399 -0.93 -23.59 -11.90
C PHE A 399 0.40 -24.33 -12.07
N LEU A 400 1.46 -23.92 -11.36
CA LEU A 400 2.71 -24.66 -11.33
C LEU A 400 2.49 -26.10 -10.84
N MET A 401 1.65 -26.30 -9.82
CA MET A 401 1.25 -27.65 -9.39
C MET A 401 0.48 -28.41 -10.48
N CYS A 402 -0.34 -27.75 -11.29
CA CYS A 402 -1.00 -28.37 -12.45
C CYS A 402 0.02 -28.79 -13.53
N LEU A 403 1.02 -27.96 -13.82
CA LEU A 403 2.11 -28.31 -14.74
C LEU A 403 2.94 -29.50 -14.22
N ILE A 404 3.23 -29.55 -12.92
CA ILE A 404 3.92 -30.69 -12.30
C ILE A 404 3.09 -31.97 -12.43
N ALA A 405 1.77 -31.89 -12.22
CA ALA A 405 0.88 -33.04 -12.43
C ALA A 405 0.86 -33.49 -13.90
N PHE A 406 0.87 -32.55 -14.85
CA PHE A 406 1.00 -32.84 -16.27
C PHE A 406 2.37 -33.49 -16.60
N ALA A 407 3.46 -32.97 -16.04
CA ALA A 407 4.80 -33.53 -16.18
C ALA A 407 4.90 -34.98 -15.68
N ALA A 408 4.24 -35.29 -14.56
CA ALA A 408 4.19 -36.65 -14.00
C ALA A 408 3.54 -37.67 -14.96
N ILE A 409 2.58 -37.25 -15.78
CA ILE A 409 1.98 -38.11 -16.82
C ILE A 409 3.04 -38.48 -17.87
N GLY A 410 3.81 -37.50 -18.36
CA GLY A 410 4.92 -37.75 -19.29
C GLY A 410 6.05 -38.55 -18.68
N MET A 411 6.32 -38.39 -17.38
CA MET A 411 7.27 -39.24 -16.66
C MET A 411 6.84 -40.71 -16.70
N ILE A 412 5.57 -41.01 -16.38
CA ILE A 412 5.04 -42.38 -16.44
C ILE A 412 5.14 -42.93 -17.87
N TYR A 413 4.74 -42.13 -18.86
CA TYR A 413 4.87 -42.50 -20.28
C TYR A 413 6.33 -42.84 -20.66
N THR A 414 7.28 -42.00 -20.25
CA THR A 414 8.72 -42.18 -20.54
C THR A 414 9.24 -43.46 -19.91
N VAL A 415 8.91 -43.72 -18.63
CA VAL A 415 9.28 -44.96 -17.96
C VAL A 415 8.71 -46.17 -18.69
N CYS A 416 7.44 -46.13 -19.11
CA CYS A 416 6.84 -47.22 -19.87
C CYS A 416 7.53 -47.46 -21.21
N VAL A 417 7.76 -46.42 -22.01
CA VAL A 417 8.36 -46.56 -23.35
C VAL A 417 9.79 -47.08 -23.27
N PHE A 418 10.64 -46.49 -22.43
CA PHE A 418 12.05 -46.90 -22.33
C PHE A 418 12.21 -48.27 -21.66
N ALA A 419 11.39 -48.60 -20.65
CA ALA A 419 11.44 -49.92 -20.02
C ALA A 419 10.93 -51.04 -20.94
N LEU A 420 9.89 -50.78 -21.75
CA LEU A 420 9.39 -51.75 -22.72
C LEU A 420 10.38 -52.01 -23.87
N ASN A 421 11.16 -50.99 -24.24
CA ASN A 421 12.22 -51.12 -25.25
C ASN A 421 13.53 -51.71 -24.71
N GLY A 422 13.62 -52.01 -23.41
CA GLY A 422 14.75 -52.73 -22.81
C GLY A 422 15.98 -51.87 -22.48
N GLU A 423 15.80 -50.56 -22.31
CA GLU A 423 16.88 -49.61 -21.99
C GLU A 423 17.40 -49.78 -20.55
N GLU A 424 18.64 -49.34 -20.30
CA GLU A 424 19.25 -49.42 -18.98
C GLU A 424 18.46 -48.59 -17.95
N ALA A 425 18.25 -49.15 -16.74
CA ALA A 425 17.49 -48.49 -15.69
C ALA A 425 18.05 -47.10 -15.31
N GLY A 426 19.36 -46.89 -15.42
CA GLY A 426 19.98 -45.58 -15.23
C GLY A 426 19.50 -44.54 -16.23
N GLU A 427 19.50 -44.87 -17.52
CA GLU A 427 19.03 -44.00 -18.61
C GLU A 427 17.52 -43.76 -18.53
N VAL A 428 16.74 -44.78 -18.19
CA VAL A 428 15.29 -44.64 -17.97
C VAL A 428 15.01 -43.60 -16.88
N VAL A 429 15.76 -43.63 -15.76
CA VAL A 429 15.58 -42.69 -14.65
C VAL A 429 16.01 -41.27 -15.04
N LYS A 430 17.14 -41.11 -15.75
CA LYS A 430 17.61 -39.79 -16.24
C LYS A 430 16.55 -39.15 -17.14
N LYS A 431 16.12 -39.86 -18.20
CA LYS A 431 15.11 -39.39 -19.16
C LYS A 431 13.76 -39.10 -18.54
N ALA A 432 13.33 -39.92 -17.58
CA ALA A 432 12.08 -39.70 -16.86
C ALA A 432 12.12 -38.44 -15.98
N LEU A 433 13.26 -38.12 -15.36
CA LEU A 433 13.45 -36.91 -14.57
C LEU A 433 13.65 -35.67 -15.45
N ASP A 434 14.28 -35.80 -16.63
CA ASP A 434 14.49 -34.70 -17.57
C ASP A 434 13.16 -34.08 -18.04
N VAL A 435 12.16 -34.91 -18.31
CA VAL A 435 10.80 -34.51 -18.70
C VAL A 435 10.14 -33.55 -17.71
N ILE A 436 10.44 -33.69 -16.41
CA ILE A 436 9.97 -32.75 -15.38
C ILE A 436 10.63 -31.39 -15.53
N THR A 437 11.92 -31.35 -15.87
CA THR A 437 12.68 -30.11 -16.04
C THR A 437 12.22 -29.32 -17.27
N ILE A 438 11.86 -30.02 -18.35
CA ILE A 438 11.35 -29.42 -19.59
C ILE A 438 9.93 -28.83 -19.39
N ALA A 439 9.10 -29.48 -18.57
CA ALA A 439 7.73 -29.04 -18.31
C ALA A 439 7.61 -27.80 -17.40
N VAL A 440 8.66 -27.43 -16.67
CA VAL A 440 8.66 -26.29 -15.75
C VAL A 440 9.64 -25.23 -16.25
N PRO A 441 9.16 -24.12 -16.85
CA PRO A 441 10.04 -23.12 -17.46
C PRO A 441 10.87 -22.38 -16.39
N PRO A 442 12.22 -22.47 -16.42
CA PRO A 442 13.07 -21.85 -15.41
C PRO A 442 13.03 -20.31 -15.46
N ALA A 443 12.73 -19.73 -16.62
CA ALA A 443 12.68 -18.29 -16.83
C ALA A 443 11.40 -17.60 -16.31
N LEU A 444 10.38 -18.36 -15.87
CA LEU A 444 9.06 -17.82 -15.54
C LEU A 444 9.07 -16.69 -14.48
N PRO A 445 9.75 -16.82 -13.32
CA PRO A 445 9.77 -15.75 -12.31
C PRO A 445 10.55 -14.51 -12.75
N ALA A 446 11.68 -14.73 -13.45
CA ALA A 446 12.53 -13.66 -13.95
C ALA A 446 11.77 -12.81 -14.98
N ALA A 447 11.01 -13.47 -15.86
CA ALA A 447 10.19 -12.82 -16.86
C ALA A 447 9.09 -11.96 -16.19
N LEU A 448 8.32 -12.52 -15.26
CA LEU A 448 7.28 -11.77 -14.52
C LEU A 448 7.84 -10.54 -13.78
N THR A 449 9.01 -10.68 -13.16
CA THR A 449 9.68 -9.60 -12.43
C THR A 449 10.17 -8.49 -13.38
N THR A 450 10.70 -8.86 -14.55
CA THR A 450 11.17 -7.92 -15.58
C THR A 450 10.05 -7.00 -16.06
N GLY A 451 8.85 -7.54 -16.30
CA GLY A 451 7.68 -6.74 -16.70
C GLY A 451 7.27 -5.67 -15.67
N ILE A 452 7.36 -6.02 -14.37
CA ILE A 452 7.06 -5.09 -13.27
C ILE A 452 8.14 -3.99 -13.18
N ILE A 453 9.43 -4.37 -13.23
CA ILE A 453 10.55 -3.41 -13.18
C ILE A 453 10.46 -2.41 -14.33
N TYR A 454 10.17 -2.86 -15.54
CA TYR A 454 10.04 -1.97 -16.70
C TYR A 454 8.86 -1.01 -16.53
N THR A 455 7.72 -1.48 -15.99
CA THR A 455 6.59 -0.62 -15.64
C THR A 455 6.96 0.42 -14.57
N GLN A 456 7.68 0.02 -13.53
CA GLN A 456 8.17 0.94 -12.49
C GLN A 456 9.06 2.04 -13.07
N ARG A 457 9.93 1.71 -14.04
CA ARG A 457 10.74 2.71 -14.77
C ARG A 457 9.88 3.67 -15.58
N ARG A 458 8.80 3.20 -16.22
CA ARG A 458 7.85 4.08 -16.95
C ARG A 458 7.11 5.02 -16.01
N LEU A 459 6.61 4.52 -14.88
CA LEU A 459 5.98 5.35 -13.84
C LEU A 459 6.92 6.42 -13.31
N LYS A 460 8.18 6.05 -13.04
CA LYS A 460 9.21 7.00 -12.60
C LYS A 460 9.45 8.13 -13.61
N LYS A 461 9.44 7.83 -14.92
CA LYS A 461 9.54 8.86 -15.98
C LYS A 461 8.34 9.82 -15.98
N LYS A 462 7.17 9.37 -15.54
CA LYS A 462 5.95 10.17 -15.39
C LYS A 462 5.86 10.90 -14.03
N GLY A 463 6.93 10.86 -13.22
CA GLY A 463 6.95 11.52 -11.90
C GLY A 463 6.25 10.74 -10.79
N ILE A 464 5.88 9.47 -11.01
CA ILE A 464 5.25 8.61 -10.00
C ILE A 464 6.30 7.62 -9.50
N PHE A 465 6.71 7.77 -8.24
CA PHE A 465 7.64 6.88 -7.57
C PHE A 465 6.89 5.74 -6.89
N CYS A 466 7.43 4.52 -6.99
CA CYS A 466 6.84 3.34 -6.36
C CYS A 466 7.88 2.69 -5.45
N ILE A 467 7.51 2.50 -4.18
CA ILE A 467 8.34 1.84 -3.16
C ILE A 467 8.14 0.31 -3.21
N SER A 468 6.91 -0.13 -3.51
CA SER A 468 6.51 -1.55 -3.51
C SER A 468 6.04 -2.01 -4.90
N PRO A 469 6.94 -2.52 -5.77
CA PRO A 469 6.62 -2.82 -7.17
C PRO A 469 5.47 -3.80 -7.38
N GLN A 470 5.29 -4.76 -6.46
CA GLN A 470 4.21 -5.75 -6.54
C GLN A 470 2.80 -5.11 -6.52
N ARG A 471 2.64 -3.93 -5.90
CA ARG A 471 1.36 -3.19 -5.85
C ARG A 471 0.96 -2.58 -7.21
N ILE A 472 1.88 -2.50 -8.18
CA ILE A 472 1.59 -1.98 -9.53
C ILE A 472 0.50 -2.83 -10.22
N ASN A 473 0.61 -4.15 -10.15
CA ASN A 473 -0.38 -5.06 -10.75
C ASN A 473 -1.75 -4.96 -10.07
N MET A 474 -1.80 -4.58 -8.79
CA MET A 474 -3.05 -4.36 -8.06
C MET A 474 -3.77 -3.09 -8.51
N CYS A 475 -3.02 -2.07 -8.95
CA CYS A 475 -3.59 -0.85 -9.50
C CYS A 475 -4.48 -1.13 -10.74
N GLY A 476 -4.22 -2.22 -11.47
CA GLY A 476 -5.04 -2.68 -12.57
C GLY A 476 -6.45 -3.15 -12.19
N GLN A 477 -6.67 -3.50 -10.91
CA GLN A 477 -7.93 -4.05 -10.40
C GLN A 477 -8.80 -3.04 -9.64
N LEU A 478 -8.28 -1.82 -9.40
CA LEU A 478 -8.98 -0.78 -8.67
C LEU A 478 -10.38 -0.51 -9.24
N ASN A 479 -11.35 -0.43 -8.34
CA ASN A 479 -12.75 -0.07 -8.66
C ASN A 479 -13.34 0.98 -7.73
N LEU A 480 -12.62 1.34 -6.67
CA LEU A 480 -13.02 2.41 -5.77
C LEU A 480 -11.77 3.25 -5.46
N MET A 481 -11.88 4.57 -5.66
CA MET A 481 -10.88 5.55 -5.27
C MET A 481 -11.46 6.47 -4.21
N CYS A 482 -10.83 6.47 -3.04
CA CYS A 482 -11.06 7.45 -1.99
C CYS A 482 -10.16 8.68 -2.24
N PHE A 483 -10.72 9.87 -2.10
CA PHE A 483 -10.01 11.14 -2.23
C PHE A 483 -10.19 11.98 -0.97
N ASP A 484 -9.10 12.55 -0.45
CA ASP A 484 -9.21 13.69 0.46
C ASP A 484 -9.65 14.94 -0.31
N LYS A 485 -10.22 15.92 0.39
CA LYS A 485 -10.75 17.14 -0.22
C LYS A 485 -9.72 18.27 -0.25
N THR A 486 -9.12 18.60 0.89
CA THR A 486 -8.26 19.78 1.05
C THR A 486 -6.88 19.45 0.54
N GLY A 487 -6.32 20.27 -0.34
CA GLY A 487 -5.00 20.03 -0.95
C GLY A 487 -4.87 18.82 -1.89
N THR A 488 -5.88 17.94 -1.92
CA THR A 488 -6.02 16.89 -2.94
C THR A 488 -6.93 17.33 -4.09
N LEU A 489 -8.24 17.49 -3.87
CA LEU A 489 -9.23 17.91 -4.89
C LEU A 489 -9.31 19.44 -5.06
N THR A 490 -9.08 20.15 -3.96
CA THR A 490 -9.03 21.62 -3.89
C THR A 490 -7.58 22.07 -3.76
N GLU A 491 -7.32 23.34 -4.05
CA GLU A 491 -6.00 23.95 -3.83
C GLU A 491 -5.68 24.02 -2.32
N ASP A 492 -4.40 24.10 -1.96
CA ASP A 492 -3.93 24.05 -0.55
C ASP A 492 -4.30 25.32 0.25
N GLY A 493 -4.77 26.37 -0.43
CA GLY A 493 -5.10 27.68 0.14
C GLY A 493 -6.60 27.95 0.27
N LEU A 494 -6.93 28.87 1.18
CA LEU A 494 -8.26 29.47 1.33
C LEU A 494 -8.21 30.89 0.78
N ASP A 495 -9.18 31.28 -0.04
CA ASP A 495 -9.32 32.68 -0.46
C ASP A 495 -10.42 33.35 0.35
N LEU A 496 -10.15 34.57 0.82
CA LEU A 496 -11.14 35.36 1.56
C LEU A 496 -12.14 35.95 0.56
N TRP A 497 -13.40 35.50 0.64
CA TRP A 497 -14.44 35.93 -0.30
C TRP A 497 -15.21 37.14 0.23
N GLY A 498 -15.61 37.11 1.50
CA GLY A 498 -16.37 38.20 2.11
C GLY A 498 -16.57 38.07 3.61
N LEU A 499 -17.03 39.17 4.21
CA LEU A 499 -17.41 39.26 5.61
C LEU A 499 -18.88 39.69 5.72
N LEU A 500 -19.64 39.00 6.55
CA LEU A 500 -21.02 39.34 6.89
C LEU A 500 -21.10 39.78 8.36
N PRO A 501 -20.97 41.09 8.65
CA PRO A 501 -21.03 41.59 10.03
C PRO A 501 -22.44 41.48 10.61
N SER A 502 -22.52 41.40 11.94
CA SER A 502 -23.76 41.35 12.71
C SER A 502 -23.80 42.48 13.71
N GLU A 503 -24.87 43.27 13.71
CA GLU A 503 -25.13 44.30 14.70
C GLU A 503 -26.58 44.21 15.19
N ARG A 504 -26.79 44.25 16.52
CA ARG A 504 -28.11 44.34 17.17
C ARG A 504 -29.16 43.38 16.58
N ASN A 505 -28.82 42.08 16.48
CA ASN A 505 -29.71 41.01 16.02
C ASN A 505 -30.05 41.03 14.51
N CYS A 506 -29.26 41.73 13.67
CA CYS A 506 -29.39 41.73 12.22
C CYS A 506 -28.03 41.60 11.52
N PHE A 507 -27.98 40.87 10.40
CA PHE A 507 -26.82 40.91 9.51
C PHE A 507 -26.83 42.20 8.69
N GLN A 508 -25.64 42.78 8.55
CA GLN A 508 -25.39 43.92 7.67
C GLN A 508 -25.11 43.47 6.23
N ASP A 509 -24.92 44.43 5.32
CA ASP A 509 -24.51 44.15 3.94
C ASP A 509 -23.15 43.44 3.90
N ILE A 510 -23.01 42.57 2.89
CA ILE A 510 -21.78 41.80 2.74
C ILE A 510 -20.63 42.71 2.31
N HIS A 511 -19.55 42.67 3.07
CA HIS A 511 -18.31 43.30 2.69
C HIS A 511 -17.47 42.30 1.87
N SER A 512 -17.53 42.40 0.55
CA SER A 512 -16.57 41.73 -0.33
C SER A 512 -15.19 42.36 -0.17
N PHE A 513 -14.12 41.59 -0.36
CA PHE A 513 -12.74 42.11 -0.33
C PHE A 513 -12.18 42.29 -1.76
N PRO A 514 -12.67 43.23 -2.60
CA PRO A 514 -11.92 43.62 -3.79
C PRO A 514 -10.64 44.36 -3.35
N VAL A 515 -9.64 44.36 -4.24
CA VAL A 515 -8.24 44.73 -3.98
C VAL A 515 -8.02 46.13 -3.36
N ASP A 516 -9.04 46.99 -3.32
CA ASP A 516 -8.92 48.42 -3.02
C ASP A 516 -9.77 48.97 -1.84
N HIS A 517 -10.43 48.13 -1.02
CA HIS A 517 -11.18 48.62 0.17
C HIS A 517 -10.74 47.94 1.47
N SER A 518 -10.17 48.72 2.40
CA SER A 518 -9.85 48.29 3.76
C SER A 518 -11.10 48.31 4.64
N LEU A 519 -11.33 47.25 5.42
CA LEU A 519 -12.43 47.22 6.39
C LEU A 519 -12.30 48.36 7.43
N PRO A 520 -13.41 48.99 7.87
CA PRO A 520 -13.37 50.01 8.91
C PRO A 520 -12.92 49.41 10.26
N TRP A 521 -12.27 50.24 11.08
CA TRP A 521 -11.85 49.85 12.43
C TRP A 521 -13.06 49.53 13.32
N GLY A 522 -13.07 48.33 13.89
CA GLY A 522 -14.16 47.85 14.73
C GLY A 522 -13.86 46.49 15.34
N PRO A 523 -14.80 45.90 16.12
CA PRO A 523 -14.60 44.62 16.78
C PRO A 523 -14.26 43.47 15.83
N VAL A 524 -14.87 43.45 14.63
CA VAL A 524 -14.60 42.42 13.61
C VAL A 524 -13.18 42.54 13.06
N PHE A 525 -12.73 43.76 12.76
CA PHE A 525 -11.35 44.01 12.32
C PHE A 525 -10.36 43.57 13.40
N LYS A 526 -10.60 43.95 14.66
CA LYS A 526 -9.79 43.51 15.81
C LYS A 526 -9.74 41.99 15.90
N ALA A 527 -10.87 41.31 15.77
CA ALA A 527 -10.93 39.84 15.77
C ALA A 527 -10.06 39.23 14.65
N MET A 528 -10.11 39.77 13.44
CA MET A 528 -9.28 39.32 12.31
C MET A 528 -7.78 39.58 12.53
N ALA A 529 -7.44 40.69 13.19
CA ALA A 529 -6.05 41.08 13.44
C ALA A 529 -5.40 40.31 14.60
N VAL A 530 -6.16 39.90 15.63
CA VAL A 530 -5.57 39.34 16.87
C VAL A 530 -5.96 37.90 17.18
N CYS A 531 -7.10 37.41 16.70
CA CYS A 531 -7.56 36.06 16.99
C CYS A 531 -6.85 35.06 16.06
N HIS A 532 -5.54 34.88 16.22
CA HIS A 532 -4.74 34.00 15.37
C HIS A 532 -3.59 33.34 16.12
N SER A 533 -3.06 32.25 15.56
CA SER A 533 -1.85 31.58 16.07
C SER A 533 -0.64 31.77 15.16
N LEU A 534 -0.61 32.87 14.40
CA LEU A 534 0.47 33.22 13.49
C LEU A 534 1.78 33.52 14.22
N ILE A 535 2.88 33.16 13.57
CA ILE A 535 4.24 33.47 14.00
C ILE A 535 5.00 34.15 12.87
N VAL A 536 5.94 35.02 13.20
CA VAL A 536 6.88 35.58 12.22
C VAL A 536 8.13 34.72 12.24
N TRP A 537 8.47 34.14 11.10
CA TRP A 537 9.70 33.38 10.93
C TRP A 537 10.45 33.87 9.71
N GLN A 538 11.71 34.31 9.91
CA GLN A 538 12.55 34.89 8.85
C GLN A 538 11.87 36.04 8.08
N GLY A 539 11.11 36.89 8.77
CA GLY A 539 10.38 38.01 8.16
C GLY A 539 9.15 37.60 7.33
N LYS A 540 8.76 36.33 7.33
CA LYS A 540 7.50 35.85 6.73
C LYS A 540 6.53 35.38 7.81
N ILE A 541 5.25 35.64 7.60
CA ILE A 541 4.18 35.14 8.46
C ILE A 541 3.95 33.67 8.14
N GLN A 542 3.97 32.82 9.16
CA GLN A 542 3.67 31.40 9.07
C GLN A 542 2.59 31.03 10.10
N GLY A 543 1.71 30.10 9.73
CA GLY A 543 0.62 29.61 10.57
C GLY A 543 -0.47 28.97 9.72
N ASP A 544 -1.66 28.79 10.29
CA ASP A 544 -2.81 28.24 9.57
C ASP A 544 -3.15 29.12 8.35
N PRO A 545 -3.37 28.55 7.13
CA PRO A 545 -3.72 29.32 5.94
C PRO A 545 -4.93 30.26 6.13
N LEU A 546 -5.91 29.85 6.94
CA LEU A 546 -7.05 30.67 7.31
C LEU A 546 -6.60 31.92 8.05
N ASP A 547 -5.71 31.74 9.04
CA ASP A 547 -5.18 32.81 9.87
C ASP A 547 -4.33 33.76 9.04
N VAL A 548 -3.49 33.22 8.16
CA VAL A 548 -2.64 34.00 7.26
C VAL A 548 -3.51 34.89 6.38
N LYS A 549 -4.55 34.34 5.75
CA LYS A 549 -5.44 35.08 4.84
C LYS A 549 -6.29 36.11 5.56
N MET A 550 -6.78 35.75 6.75
CA MET A 550 -7.51 36.67 7.63
C MET A 550 -6.62 37.86 8.05
N PHE A 551 -5.35 37.60 8.39
CA PHE A 551 -4.40 38.64 8.81
C PHE A 551 -3.88 39.48 7.62
N GLU A 552 -3.54 38.85 6.49
CA GLU A 552 -3.15 39.54 5.25
C GLU A 552 -4.23 40.54 4.81
N ALA A 553 -5.52 40.20 4.95
CA ALA A 553 -6.63 41.08 4.62
C ALA A 553 -6.71 42.34 5.50
N THR A 554 -6.13 42.32 6.71
CA THR A 554 -6.06 43.51 7.58
C THR A 554 -4.95 44.49 7.19
N ASN A 555 -3.94 44.05 6.42
CA ASN A 555 -2.71 44.80 6.14
C ASN A 555 -1.93 45.24 7.40
N TRP A 556 -2.10 44.53 8.52
CA TRP A 556 -1.32 44.73 9.74
C TRP A 556 -0.03 43.91 9.72
N VAL A 557 0.91 44.24 10.61
CA VAL A 557 2.20 43.58 10.73
C VAL A 557 2.41 43.16 12.18
N ILE A 558 2.92 41.95 12.39
CA ILE A 558 3.31 41.46 13.71
C ILE A 558 4.71 42.03 14.01
N ASP A 559 4.84 42.75 15.12
CA ASP A 559 6.10 43.33 15.55
C ASP A 559 6.91 42.29 16.34
N ASP A 560 8.00 41.81 15.73
CA ASP A 560 8.92 40.80 16.30
C ASP A 560 10.11 41.47 17.02
N SER A 561 10.07 42.80 17.24
CA SER A 561 11.13 43.50 17.94
C SER A 561 11.10 43.16 19.44
N SER A 562 11.92 42.19 19.83
CA SER A 562 12.22 41.76 21.20
C SER A 562 12.91 42.83 22.06
N GLY A 563 12.64 44.13 21.84
CA GLY A 563 13.44 45.25 22.33
C GLY A 563 12.69 46.32 23.14
N HIS A 564 11.36 46.34 23.19
CA HIS A 564 10.64 47.29 24.05
C HIS A 564 10.22 46.63 25.36
N GLN A 565 11.14 46.63 26.33
CA GLN A 565 10.78 46.50 27.73
C GLN A 565 9.93 47.71 28.11
N ILE A 566 8.64 47.49 28.34
CA ILE A 566 7.80 48.46 29.05
C ILE A 566 8.24 48.36 30.52
N GLU A 567 8.96 49.36 31.01
CA GLU A 567 9.34 49.45 32.42
C GLU A 567 8.09 49.40 33.30
N GLY A 568 7.96 48.35 34.13
CA GLY A 568 6.96 48.28 35.20
C GLY A 568 5.98 47.09 35.18
N GLN A 569 6.00 46.21 34.17
CA GLN A 569 5.22 44.96 34.20
C GLN A 569 6.14 43.74 34.06
N GLY A 570 5.93 42.74 34.92
CA GLY A 570 6.69 41.49 34.93
C GLY A 570 6.75 40.83 33.54
N SER A 571 7.86 40.14 33.28
CA SER A 571 8.29 39.56 32.00
C SER A 571 7.26 38.65 31.32
N THR A 572 6.26 39.22 30.69
CA THR A 572 5.38 38.52 29.75
C THR A 572 5.68 39.04 28.35
N HIS A 573 6.45 38.27 27.59
CA HIS A 573 6.72 38.51 26.17
C HIS A 573 5.40 38.38 25.37
N ALA A 574 4.59 39.43 25.38
CA ALA A 574 3.32 39.50 24.66
C ALA A 574 3.55 39.88 23.19
N THR A 575 2.88 39.19 22.27
CA THR A 575 2.99 39.48 20.83
C THR A 575 2.21 40.76 20.52
N VAL A 576 2.88 41.75 19.94
CA VAL A 576 2.26 43.05 19.59
C VAL A 576 2.01 43.10 18.09
N VAL A 577 0.79 43.48 17.71
CA VAL A 577 0.40 43.69 16.31
C VAL A 577 0.20 45.18 16.05
N ARG A 578 0.79 45.71 14.99
CA ARG A 578 0.77 47.13 14.62
C ARG A 578 0.25 47.34 13.19
N PRO A 579 -0.34 48.53 12.89
CA PRO A 579 -0.74 48.85 11.52
C PRO A 579 0.47 48.91 10.58
N GLY A 580 0.36 48.26 9.41
CA GLY A 580 1.41 48.26 8.39
C GLY A 580 1.48 49.55 7.56
N PRO A 581 2.47 49.68 6.66
CA PRO A 581 2.67 50.88 5.83
C PRO A 581 1.52 51.16 4.83
N LYS A 582 0.66 50.16 4.55
CA LYS A 582 -0.55 50.31 3.73
C LYS A 582 -1.85 50.40 4.54
N GLY A 583 -1.78 50.28 5.87
CA GLY A 583 -2.92 50.25 6.79
C GLY A 583 -2.96 51.43 7.77
N SER A 584 -2.29 52.54 7.44
CA SER A 584 -1.99 53.66 8.36
C SER A 584 -3.16 54.58 8.72
N SER A 585 -4.41 54.23 8.36
CA SER A 585 -5.60 55.04 8.59
C SER A 585 -6.34 54.74 9.91
N VAL A 586 -5.74 53.98 10.82
CA VAL A 586 -6.39 53.48 12.06
C VAL A 586 -5.92 54.28 13.29
N PRO A 587 -6.81 54.66 14.24
CA PRO A 587 -6.50 55.57 15.36
C PRO A 587 -5.70 54.95 16.52
N VAL A 588 -5.05 53.80 16.33
CA VAL A 588 -4.49 52.98 17.42
C VAL A 588 -3.04 52.61 17.12
N GLU A 589 -2.16 52.74 18.12
CA GLU A 589 -0.72 52.41 17.99
C GLU A 589 -0.48 50.90 17.79
N GLY A 590 -1.31 50.05 18.39
CA GLY A 590 -1.22 48.59 18.27
C GLY A 590 -2.12 47.84 19.26
N VAL A 591 -2.17 46.51 19.12
CA VAL A 591 -2.89 45.61 20.02
C VAL A 591 -1.96 44.51 20.50
N THR A 592 -1.96 44.25 21.80
CA THR A 592 -1.11 43.27 22.47
C THR A 592 -1.89 41.99 22.76
N ILE A 593 -1.38 40.84 22.31
CA ILE A 593 -1.97 39.52 22.60
C ILE A 593 -1.42 39.01 23.94
N LEU A 594 -2.29 38.93 24.95
CA LEU A 594 -1.93 38.55 26.32
C LEU A 594 -1.94 37.03 26.53
N HIS A 595 -3.00 36.36 26.08
CA HIS A 595 -3.14 34.91 26.25
C HIS A 595 -3.89 34.28 25.09
N GLN A 596 -3.50 33.07 24.67
CA GLN A 596 -4.11 32.35 23.54
C GLN A 596 -4.59 30.97 23.98
N PHE A 597 -5.86 30.69 23.72
CA PHE A 597 -6.43 29.35 23.76
C PHE A 597 -6.42 28.78 22.34
N PRO A 598 -5.47 27.89 22.01
CA PRO A 598 -5.31 27.40 20.65
C PRO A 598 -6.54 26.62 20.18
N PHE A 599 -6.65 26.51 18.85
CA PHE A 599 -7.70 25.73 18.22
C PHE A 599 -7.68 24.28 18.73
N SER A 600 -8.87 23.74 18.95
CA SER A 600 -9.06 22.33 19.29
C SER A 600 -10.11 21.76 18.35
N SER A 601 -9.77 20.68 17.62
CA SER A 601 -10.68 20.06 16.65
C SER A 601 -11.93 19.46 17.31
N ALA A 602 -11.81 19.06 18.57
CA ALA A 602 -12.90 18.61 19.43
C ALA A 602 -13.90 19.72 19.74
N LEU A 603 -13.37 20.87 20.19
CA LEU A 603 -14.16 22.04 20.59
C LEU A 603 -14.55 22.94 19.41
N GLN A 604 -13.89 22.75 18.26
CA GLN A 604 -14.11 23.46 16.99
C GLN A 604 -13.98 24.98 17.06
N ARG A 605 -13.12 25.49 17.95
CA ARG A 605 -12.92 26.93 18.18
C ARG A 605 -11.57 27.26 18.81
N MET A 606 -11.18 28.53 18.73
CA MET A 606 -10.07 29.15 19.44
C MET A 606 -10.44 30.53 19.98
N SER A 607 -9.75 30.95 21.02
CA SER A 607 -10.01 32.22 21.70
C SER A 607 -8.71 32.91 22.07
N VAL A 608 -8.68 34.23 22.03
CA VAL A 608 -7.51 35.05 22.36
C VAL A 608 -7.94 36.18 23.27
N ILE A 609 -7.17 36.41 24.34
CA ILE A 609 -7.27 37.59 25.20
C ILE A 609 -6.27 38.62 24.67
N ALA A 610 -6.79 39.76 24.24
CA ALA A 610 -6.00 40.85 23.69
C ALA A 610 -6.32 42.17 24.40
N GLN A 611 -5.34 43.06 24.45
CA GLN A 611 -5.47 44.39 25.04
C GLN A 611 -4.97 45.43 24.05
N GLU A 612 -5.82 46.43 23.79
CA GLU A 612 -5.41 47.62 23.04
C GLU A 612 -4.41 48.43 23.86
N ILE A 613 -3.35 48.95 23.24
CA ILE A 613 -2.35 49.76 23.97
C ILE A 613 -3.04 50.98 24.57
N GLY A 614 -3.13 51.04 25.90
CA GLY A 614 -3.87 52.09 26.64
C GLY A 614 -5.38 51.90 26.73
N GLY A 615 -5.93 50.75 26.29
CA GLY A 615 -7.36 50.45 26.28
C GLY A 615 -7.79 49.23 27.13
N GLU A 616 -9.05 48.81 26.95
CA GLU A 616 -9.66 47.69 27.67
C GLU A 616 -9.17 46.31 27.17
N GLN A 617 -9.23 45.32 28.07
CA GLN A 617 -8.99 43.92 27.74
C GLN A 617 -10.23 43.28 27.11
N GLN A 618 -10.04 42.65 25.95
CA GLN A 618 -11.11 42.00 25.19
C GLN A 618 -10.72 40.57 24.81
N VAL A 619 -11.72 39.70 24.85
CA VAL A 619 -11.65 38.33 24.36
C VAL A 619 -12.20 38.31 22.94
N PHE A 620 -11.48 37.65 22.03
CA PHE A 620 -11.93 37.37 20.68
C PHE A 620 -11.95 35.86 20.44
N THR A 621 -13.06 35.36 19.93
CA THR A 621 -13.27 33.93 19.66
C THR A 621 -13.62 33.74 18.20
N LYS A 622 -12.99 32.74 17.57
CA LYS A 622 -13.35 32.28 16.23
C LYS A 622 -13.51 30.76 16.19
N GLY A 623 -14.38 30.27 15.31
CA GLY A 623 -14.61 28.83 15.20
C GLY A 623 -15.75 28.45 14.26
N ALA A 624 -16.21 27.21 14.39
CA ALA A 624 -17.41 26.75 13.68
C ALA A 624 -18.60 27.66 14.03
N PRO A 625 -19.35 28.19 13.05
CA PRO A 625 -20.41 29.18 13.28
C PRO A 625 -21.41 28.76 14.37
N GLU A 626 -21.91 27.53 14.30
CA GLU A 626 -22.88 27.01 15.28
C GLU A 626 -22.29 26.90 16.69
N MET A 627 -21.03 26.48 16.80
CA MET A 627 -20.35 26.40 18.09
C MET A 627 -20.13 27.78 18.69
N VAL A 628 -19.71 28.76 17.89
CA VAL A 628 -19.53 30.15 18.35
C VAL A 628 -20.87 30.75 18.75
N ALA A 629 -21.93 30.52 17.95
CA ALA A 629 -23.28 30.99 18.25
C ALA A 629 -23.82 30.42 19.58
N MET A 630 -23.57 29.13 19.87
CA MET A 630 -23.96 28.52 21.15
C MET A 630 -23.30 29.16 22.38
N LEU A 631 -22.14 29.80 22.22
CA LEU A 631 -21.41 30.47 23.31
C LEU A 631 -21.72 31.97 23.40
N CYS A 632 -22.48 32.50 22.42
CA CYS A 632 -22.90 33.90 22.39
C CYS A 632 -24.22 34.10 23.13
N ARG A 633 -24.45 35.32 23.60
CA ARG A 633 -25.76 35.74 24.13
C ARG A 633 -26.80 35.66 23.02
N ALA A 634 -27.91 34.97 23.28
CA ALA A 634 -28.98 34.75 22.30
C ALA A 634 -29.49 36.04 21.66
N GLU A 635 -29.50 37.16 22.40
CA GLU A 635 -29.91 38.49 21.91
C GLU A 635 -29.01 39.07 20.80
N THR A 636 -27.77 38.58 20.70
CA THR A 636 -26.77 39.08 19.74
C THR A 636 -26.73 38.27 18.45
N VAL A 637 -27.27 37.04 18.45
CA VAL A 637 -27.28 36.14 17.30
C VAL A 637 -28.49 36.46 16.42
N PRO A 638 -28.30 36.84 15.14
CA PRO A 638 -29.40 37.19 14.24
C PRO A 638 -30.44 36.08 14.10
N SER A 639 -31.72 36.46 14.06
CA SER A 639 -32.82 35.50 13.82
C SER A 639 -32.71 34.71 12.51
N ASN A 640 -32.05 35.28 11.49
CA ASN A 640 -31.79 34.65 10.19
C ASN A 640 -30.41 33.96 10.09
N PHE A 641 -29.74 33.71 11.23
CA PHE A 641 -28.44 33.06 11.31
C PHE A 641 -28.39 31.72 10.57
N GLU A 642 -29.31 30.81 10.89
CA GLU A 642 -29.32 29.46 10.33
C GLU A 642 -29.56 29.49 8.81
N SER A 643 -30.49 30.32 8.35
CA SER A 643 -30.80 30.47 6.92
C SER A 643 -29.62 31.05 6.13
N LYS A 644 -28.92 32.07 6.65
CA LYS A 644 -27.74 32.66 5.99
C LYS A 644 -26.53 31.73 6.01
N LEU A 645 -26.31 31.04 7.13
CA LEU A 645 -25.28 30.01 7.23
C LEU A 645 -25.52 28.93 6.17
N LEU A 646 -26.75 28.40 6.11
CA LEU A 646 -27.16 27.38 5.14
C LEU A 646 -26.98 27.86 3.69
N LEU A 647 -27.31 29.12 3.39
CA LEU A 647 -27.14 29.69 2.05
C LEU A 647 -25.68 29.63 1.59
N TYR A 648 -24.74 30.10 2.40
CA TYR A 648 -23.32 30.15 2.01
C TYR A 648 -22.65 28.78 2.07
N THR A 649 -23.01 27.91 3.02
CA THR A 649 -22.49 26.54 3.06
C THR A 649 -23.03 25.69 1.92
N ALA A 650 -24.28 25.91 1.48
CA ALA A 650 -24.86 25.26 0.30
C ALA A 650 -24.23 25.75 -1.03
N GLN A 651 -23.67 26.95 -1.05
CA GLN A 651 -22.87 27.46 -2.17
C GLN A 651 -21.44 26.89 -2.16
N GLY A 652 -21.05 26.16 -1.11
CA GLY A 652 -19.73 25.52 -0.99
C GLY A 652 -18.67 26.39 -0.33
N PHE A 653 -19.04 27.54 0.23
CA PHE A 653 -18.11 28.35 1.00
C PHE A 653 -17.83 27.73 2.37
N ARG A 654 -16.61 27.99 2.88
CA ARG A 654 -16.23 27.72 4.26
C ARG A 654 -16.57 28.95 5.09
N VAL A 655 -17.45 28.78 6.07
CA VAL A 655 -17.95 29.87 6.91
C VAL A 655 -17.40 29.72 8.33
N ILE A 656 -16.95 30.83 8.92
CA ILE A 656 -16.36 30.90 10.27
C ILE A 656 -17.10 31.94 11.08
N GLY A 657 -17.51 31.60 12.31
CA GLY A 657 -18.13 32.54 13.24
C GLY A 657 -17.09 33.34 14.01
N LEU A 658 -17.37 34.63 14.22
CA LEU A 658 -16.56 35.53 15.04
C LEU A 658 -17.39 36.06 16.21
N ALA A 659 -16.78 36.17 17.39
CA ALA A 659 -17.42 36.71 18.58
C ALA A 659 -16.41 37.45 19.48
N CYS A 660 -16.89 38.34 20.35
CA CYS A 660 -16.05 39.02 21.33
C CYS A 660 -16.71 39.22 22.70
N LYS A 661 -15.91 39.49 23.73
CA LYS A 661 -16.37 39.84 25.09
C LYS A 661 -15.40 40.82 25.73
N SER A 662 -15.88 41.89 26.37
CA SER A 662 -15.03 42.76 27.19
C SER A 662 -14.85 42.16 28.59
N LEU A 663 -13.63 42.18 29.12
CA LEU A 663 -13.29 41.68 30.45
C LEU A 663 -13.28 42.83 31.46
N GLN A 664 -13.83 42.59 32.67
CA GLN A 664 -13.77 43.57 33.76
C GLN A 664 -12.35 43.65 34.35
N ALA A 665 -11.89 44.87 34.65
CA ALA A 665 -10.55 45.13 35.18
C ALA A 665 -10.33 44.44 36.55
N GLY A 666 -9.34 43.54 36.65
CA GLY A 666 -8.85 43.05 37.95
C GLY A 666 -8.32 41.60 38.02
N LYS A 667 -8.66 40.70 37.10
CA LYS A 667 -8.11 39.32 37.07
C LYS A 667 -6.89 39.22 36.16
N GLN A 668 -5.84 38.51 36.58
CA GLN A 668 -4.70 38.21 35.71
C GLN A 668 -5.15 37.26 34.57
N PRO A 669 -4.71 37.47 33.32
CA PRO A 669 -5.10 36.65 32.17
C PRO A 669 -4.77 35.15 32.32
N THR A 670 -3.75 34.81 33.12
CA THR A 670 -3.29 33.44 33.37
C THR A 670 -4.19 32.62 34.30
N ASP A 671 -5.02 33.29 35.10
CA ASP A 671 -5.88 32.63 36.09
C ASP A 671 -7.28 32.30 35.54
N LEU A 672 -7.58 32.74 34.32
CA LEU A 672 -8.88 32.53 33.68
C LEU A 672 -8.94 31.16 33.01
N THR A 673 -9.96 30.38 33.36
CA THR A 673 -10.26 29.11 32.69
C THR A 673 -10.83 29.34 31.30
N ARG A 674 -10.65 28.37 30.39
CA ARG A 674 -11.16 28.46 29.02
C ARG A 674 -12.69 28.64 29.01
N GLU A 675 -13.38 27.98 29.93
CA GLU A 675 -14.83 27.99 30.08
C GLU A 675 -15.36 29.38 30.52
N GLU A 676 -14.64 30.08 31.41
CA GLU A 676 -14.99 31.45 31.83
C GLU A 676 -14.80 32.47 30.69
N VAL A 677 -13.78 32.26 29.86
CA VAL A 677 -13.46 33.12 28.72
C VAL A 677 -14.45 32.91 27.58
N GLU A 678 -14.86 31.66 27.34
CA GLU A 678 -15.71 31.24 26.23
C GLU A 678 -17.21 31.21 26.56
N SER A 679 -17.68 32.06 27.48
CA SER A 679 -19.09 32.18 27.88
C SER A 679 -19.62 33.61 27.73
N ASP A 680 -20.92 33.76 27.45
CA ASP A 680 -21.62 35.05 27.33
C ASP A 680 -21.01 36.03 26.31
N LEU A 681 -20.53 35.51 25.18
CA LEU A 681 -19.89 36.28 24.11
C LEU A 681 -20.92 37.11 23.32
N THR A 682 -20.45 38.15 22.63
CA THR A 682 -21.24 38.95 21.67
C THR A 682 -20.91 38.48 20.26
N PHE A 683 -21.92 38.06 19.51
CA PHE A 683 -21.73 37.60 18.13
C PHE A 683 -21.41 38.76 17.20
N LEU A 684 -20.31 38.64 16.43
CA LEU A 684 -19.80 39.71 15.57
C LEU A 684 -20.15 39.53 14.09
N GLY A 685 -20.30 38.30 13.62
CA GLY A 685 -20.59 38.02 12.22
C GLY A 685 -19.98 36.72 11.69
N LEU A 686 -20.11 36.52 10.38
CA LEU A 686 -19.62 35.37 9.64
C LEU A 686 -18.52 35.78 8.64
N LEU A 687 -17.39 35.09 8.68
CA LEU A 687 -16.31 35.19 7.69
C LEU A 687 -16.51 34.10 6.63
N ILE A 688 -16.52 34.47 5.35
CA ILE A 688 -16.82 33.59 4.23
C ILE A 688 -15.55 33.41 3.38
N MET A 689 -15.13 32.16 3.21
CA MET A 689 -13.92 31.79 2.46
C MET A 689 -14.24 30.77 1.37
N GLU A 690 -13.52 30.83 0.26
CA GLU A 690 -13.67 29.92 -0.87
C GLU A 690 -12.55 28.86 -0.88
N ASN A 691 -12.93 27.59 -1.09
CA ASN A 691 -12.01 26.49 -1.37
C ASN A 691 -12.09 26.16 -2.87
N ARG A 692 -11.14 26.69 -3.65
CA ARG A 692 -11.16 26.52 -5.10
C ARG A 692 -10.79 25.09 -5.51
N LEU A 693 -11.55 24.52 -6.44
CA LEU A 693 -11.22 23.24 -7.08
C LEU A 693 -9.99 23.39 -7.99
N LYS A 694 -9.08 22.40 -7.95
CA LYS A 694 -8.00 22.32 -8.93
C LYS A 694 -8.59 22.14 -10.33
N ARG A 695 -7.98 22.79 -11.33
CA ARG A 695 -8.45 22.74 -12.73
C ARG A 695 -8.55 21.32 -13.30
N GLU A 696 -7.68 20.43 -12.84
CA GLU A 696 -7.63 19.03 -13.31
C GLU A 696 -8.62 18.10 -12.59
N THR A 697 -9.25 18.55 -11.49
CA THR A 697 -10.09 17.68 -10.65
C THR A 697 -11.29 17.12 -11.41
N LYS A 698 -12.06 18.00 -12.05
CA LYS A 698 -13.25 17.62 -12.81
C LYS A 698 -12.98 16.65 -13.97
N PRO A 699 -12.04 16.94 -14.91
CA PRO A 699 -11.79 16.03 -16.03
C PRO A 699 -11.28 14.65 -15.60
N VAL A 700 -10.47 14.58 -14.52
CA VAL A 700 -9.98 13.30 -13.99
C VAL A 700 -11.11 12.47 -13.39
N LEU A 701 -12.01 13.08 -12.62
CA LEU A 701 -13.15 12.36 -12.03
C LEU A 701 -14.16 11.90 -13.09
N GLU A 702 -14.36 12.70 -14.15
CA GLU A 702 -15.15 12.29 -15.31
C GLU A 702 -14.54 11.07 -16.02
N GLU A 703 -13.22 11.02 -16.18
CA GLU A 703 -12.53 9.85 -16.75
C GLU A 703 -12.68 8.60 -15.85
N LEU A 704 -12.56 8.74 -14.53
CA LEU A 704 -12.76 7.64 -13.59
C LEU A 704 -14.20 7.13 -13.59
N SER A 705 -15.18 8.04 -13.64
CA SER A 705 -16.61 7.71 -13.76
C SER A 705 -16.91 6.98 -15.07
N ALA A 706 -16.37 7.47 -16.20
CA ALA A 706 -16.48 6.81 -17.50
C ALA A 706 -15.84 5.41 -17.49
N ALA A 707 -14.79 5.21 -16.70
CA ALA A 707 -14.13 3.92 -16.50
C ALA A 707 -14.84 3.00 -15.48
N ARG A 708 -16.02 3.39 -14.95
CA ARG A 708 -16.77 2.70 -13.89
C ARG A 708 -15.95 2.50 -12.60
N ILE A 709 -15.07 3.43 -12.29
CA ILE A 709 -14.34 3.49 -11.03
C ILE A 709 -15.08 4.46 -10.11
N ARG A 710 -15.58 3.94 -9.00
CA ARG A 710 -16.33 4.72 -8.03
C ARG A 710 -15.39 5.69 -7.31
N SER A 711 -15.77 6.95 -7.23
CA SER A 711 -15.02 7.96 -6.48
C SER A 711 -15.76 8.28 -5.18
N VAL A 712 -15.05 8.27 -4.05
CA VAL A 712 -15.58 8.53 -2.70
C VAL A 712 -14.77 9.66 -2.06
N MET A 713 -15.44 10.66 -1.53
CA MET A 713 -14.79 11.77 -0.82
C MET A 713 -14.74 11.45 0.68
N VAL A 714 -13.56 11.56 1.27
CA VAL A 714 -13.33 11.34 2.71
C VAL A 714 -12.60 12.55 3.26
N THR A 715 -13.28 13.40 4.03
CA THR A 715 -12.74 14.70 4.46
C THR A 715 -13.04 15.03 5.93
N GLY A 716 -12.23 15.92 6.51
CA GLY A 716 -12.48 16.53 7.82
C GLY A 716 -13.46 17.71 7.80
N ASP A 717 -13.85 18.19 6.61
CA ASP A 717 -14.71 19.37 6.45
C ASP A 717 -16.18 19.14 6.81
N ASN A 718 -16.96 20.24 6.83
CA ASN A 718 -18.42 20.17 6.99
C ASN A 718 -19.07 19.39 5.83
N ILE A 719 -20.11 18.63 6.15
CA ILE A 719 -20.84 17.77 5.23
C ILE A 719 -21.46 18.54 4.06
N GLN A 720 -22.04 19.72 4.31
CA GLN A 720 -22.67 20.52 3.26
C GLN A 720 -21.65 21.04 2.24
N THR A 721 -20.52 21.56 2.74
CA THR A 721 -19.39 21.98 1.89
C THR A 721 -18.86 20.79 1.09
N ALA A 722 -18.66 19.64 1.74
CA ALA A 722 -18.17 18.42 1.08
C ALA A 722 -19.13 17.92 -0.02
N VAL A 723 -20.45 17.93 0.23
CA VAL A 723 -21.47 17.57 -0.77
C VAL A 723 -21.46 18.55 -1.96
N THR A 724 -21.32 19.84 -1.69
CA THR A 724 -21.26 20.87 -2.75
C THR A 724 -20.00 20.73 -3.60
N VAL A 725 -18.85 20.51 -2.95
CA VAL A 725 -17.59 20.22 -3.65
C VAL A 725 -17.70 18.92 -4.46
N ALA A 726 -18.34 17.88 -3.92
CA ALA A 726 -18.57 16.62 -4.65
C ALA A 726 -19.46 16.81 -5.89
N LYS A 727 -20.49 17.66 -5.82
CA LYS A 727 -21.33 18.04 -6.97
C LYS A 727 -20.52 18.84 -7.99
N ASN A 728 -19.78 19.88 -7.56
CA ASN A 728 -18.98 20.74 -8.43
C ASN A 728 -17.83 19.98 -9.13
N ALA A 729 -17.24 19.01 -8.43
CA ALA A 729 -16.17 18.16 -8.93
C ALA A 729 -16.67 17.05 -9.90
N GLY A 730 -17.99 16.83 -9.98
CA GLY A 730 -18.58 15.77 -10.83
C GLY A 730 -18.58 14.37 -10.18
N MET A 731 -18.32 14.25 -8.87
CA MET A 731 -18.44 12.98 -8.13
C MET A 731 -19.92 12.58 -7.94
N ILE A 732 -20.79 13.57 -7.77
CA ILE A 732 -22.25 13.40 -7.68
C ILE A 732 -22.85 14.18 -8.84
N SER A 733 -23.66 13.52 -9.68
CA SER A 733 -24.41 14.23 -10.73
C SER A 733 -25.37 15.24 -10.10
N PRO A 734 -25.54 16.46 -10.65
CA PRO A 734 -26.52 17.43 -10.15
C PRO A 734 -27.96 16.91 -10.11
N THR A 735 -28.27 15.87 -10.90
CA THR A 735 -29.60 15.22 -10.96
C THR A 735 -29.83 14.20 -9.86
N ASN A 736 -28.77 13.72 -9.19
CA ASN A 736 -28.88 12.61 -8.25
C ASN A 736 -29.25 13.12 -6.86
N ARG A 737 -30.09 12.37 -6.14
CA ARG A 737 -30.51 12.74 -4.78
C ARG A 737 -29.41 12.44 -3.77
N VAL A 738 -29.18 13.34 -2.82
CA VAL A 738 -28.27 13.11 -1.69
C VAL A 738 -29.10 12.88 -0.43
N ILE A 739 -28.89 11.75 0.22
CA ILE A 739 -29.54 11.37 1.49
C ILE A 739 -28.52 11.51 2.60
N LEU A 740 -28.81 12.40 3.54
CA LEU A 740 -28.04 12.60 4.76
C LEU A 740 -28.38 11.51 5.78
N VAL A 741 -27.33 10.89 6.31
CA VAL A 741 -27.40 9.83 7.30
C VAL A 741 -26.99 10.39 8.65
N GLU A 742 -27.95 10.54 9.56
CA GLU A 742 -27.67 11.02 10.92
C GLU A 742 -27.97 9.90 11.90
N ALA A 743 -26.91 9.43 12.57
CA ALA A 743 -27.03 8.54 13.71
C ALA A 743 -26.68 9.30 15.00
N ASN A 744 -27.58 9.21 15.99
CA ASN A 744 -27.48 9.91 17.27
C ASN A 744 -27.69 8.91 18.42
N GLN A 745 -26.90 9.06 19.47
CA GLN A 745 -27.09 8.33 20.72
C GLN A 745 -27.86 9.22 21.72
N VAL A 746 -28.91 8.68 22.34
CA VAL A 746 -29.67 9.44 23.34
C VAL A 746 -28.86 9.51 24.65
N PRO A 747 -28.57 10.70 25.20
CA PRO A 747 -27.81 10.83 26.44
C PRO A 747 -28.49 10.06 27.58
N GLY A 748 -27.79 9.10 28.19
CA GLY A 748 -28.29 8.29 29.31
C GLY A 748 -28.97 6.96 28.92
N SER A 749 -29.03 6.61 27.63
CA SER A 749 -29.59 5.35 27.11
C SER A 749 -28.56 4.57 26.29
N PHE A 750 -28.60 3.23 26.36
CA PHE A 750 -27.80 2.35 25.47
C PHE A 750 -28.36 2.29 24.03
N SER A 751 -29.51 2.93 23.79
CA SER A 751 -30.21 2.92 22.51
C SER A 751 -29.66 4.00 21.57
N ALA A 752 -29.21 3.59 20.39
CA ALA A 752 -28.83 4.48 19.29
C ALA A 752 -29.98 4.59 18.28
N SER A 753 -30.11 5.75 17.64
CA SER A 753 -31.09 6.00 16.58
C SER A 753 -30.40 6.38 15.27
N ILE A 754 -30.97 5.99 14.13
CA ILE A 754 -30.49 6.36 12.80
C ILE A 754 -31.63 6.92 11.95
N THR A 755 -31.37 8.04 11.27
CA THR A 755 -32.37 8.80 10.49
C THR A 755 -31.84 9.13 9.10
N TRP A 756 -32.75 9.17 8.13
CA TRP A 756 -32.45 9.39 6.70
C TRP A 756 -33.17 10.64 6.20
N LYS A 757 -32.44 11.70 5.93
CA LYS A 757 -33.02 12.99 5.49
C LYS A 757 -32.58 13.29 4.05
N PRO A 758 -33.49 13.52 3.10
CA PRO A 758 -33.10 14.05 1.81
C PRO A 758 -32.55 15.47 1.98
N LEU A 759 -31.40 15.75 1.37
CA LEU A 759 -30.86 17.11 1.29
C LEU A 759 -31.58 17.82 0.14
N GLU A 760 -32.81 18.26 0.37
CA GLU A 760 -33.58 19.03 -0.62
C GLU A 760 -32.92 20.39 -0.84
N GLU A 761 -32.51 20.66 -2.09
CA GLU A 761 -32.33 22.04 -2.53
C GLU A 761 -33.72 22.66 -2.60
N ASN A 762 -34.08 23.50 -1.64
CA ASN A 762 -35.19 24.46 -1.79
C ASN A 762 -34.88 25.39 -2.97
N LYS A 763 -35.11 24.91 -4.20
CA LYS A 763 -35.39 25.75 -5.36
C LYS A 763 -36.90 25.91 -5.46
N SER A 764 -37.49 26.52 -4.45
CA SER A 764 -38.79 27.14 -4.56
C SER A 764 -38.61 28.52 -5.21
N GLU A 765 -39.20 28.67 -6.40
CA GLU A 765 -39.91 29.88 -6.87
C GLU A 765 -39.27 30.96 -7.77
N ASP A 766 -38.02 30.87 -8.24
CA ASP A 766 -37.47 31.96 -9.12
C ASP A 766 -37.35 31.67 -10.64
N TYR A 767 -37.87 30.54 -11.14
CA TYR A 767 -37.93 30.27 -12.60
C TYR A 767 -39.38 30.11 -13.09
N ARG A 768 -40.14 31.21 -13.04
CA ARG A 768 -41.40 31.36 -13.79
C ARG A 768 -41.30 32.32 -14.97
N SER A 769 -40.09 32.68 -15.39
CA SER A 769 -39.89 33.42 -16.64
C SER A 769 -38.74 32.82 -17.43
N LEU A 770 -39.07 31.88 -18.31
CA LEU A 770 -38.43 31.58 -19.59
C LEU A 770 -39.12 30.34 -20.13
N GLU A 771 -40.13 30.59 -20.96
CA GLU A 771 -40.77 29.57 -21.77
C GLU A 771 -39.75 28.98 -22.77
N ASP A 772 -39.98 27.71 -23.10
CA ASP A 772 -39.50 26.98 -24.28
C ASP A 772 -38.15 26.24 -24.19
N ASP A 773 -38.15 25.07 -23.53
CA ASP A 773 -37.50 23.88 -24.10
C ASP A 773 -38.08 22.56 -23.53
N SER A 774 -39.08 22.02 -24.23
CA SER A 774 -39.79 20.78 -23.84
C SER A 774 -38.90 19.52 -23.86
N GLN A 775 -37.74 19.54 -24.55
CA GLN A 775 -36.81 18.41 -24.56
C GLN A 775 -35.94 18.33 -23.30
N THR A 776 -35.55 19.47 -22.74
CA THR A 776 -34.74 19.55 -21.52
C THR A 776 -35.55 19.13 -20.30
N ILE A 777 -36.82 19.56 -20.20
CA ILE A 777 -37.75 19.13 -19.15
C ILE A 777 -38.05 17.63 -19.24
N ARG A 778 -38.13 17.06 -20.46
CA ARG A 778 -38.32 15.62 -20.66
C ARG A 778 -37.10 14.79 -20.24
N ARG A 779 -35.88 15.27 -20.50
CA ARG A 779 -34.63 14.63 -20.00
C ARG A 779 -34.52 14.71 -18.48
N ILE A 780 -34.89 15.84 -17.87
CA ILE A 780 -34.92 16.01 -16.42
C ILE A 780 -35.98 15.09 -15.79
N ARG A 781 -37.18 14.98 -16.37
CA ARG A 781 -38.22 14.03 -15.93
C ARG A 781 -37.82 12.56 -16.09
N LEU A 782 -37.13 12.20 -17.17
CA LEU A 782 -36.60 10.84 -17.38
C LEU A 782 -35.46 10.51 -16.41
N ALA A 783 -34.60 11.48 -16.06
CA ALA A 783 -33.55 11.33 -15.05
C ALA A 783 -34.10 11.29 -13.61
N LEU A 784 -35.18 12.03 -13.33
CA LEU A 784 -35.91 11.96 -12.05
C LEU A 784 -36.50 10.56 -11.79
N ASN A 785 -36.76 9.78 -12.83
CA ASN A 785 -37.27 8.41 -12.74
C ASN A 785 -36.17 7.35 -12.59
N SER A 786 -34.87 7.69 -12.62
CA SER A 786 -33.78 6.69 -12.56
C SER A 786 -33.32 6.34 -11.13
N GLY A 787 -33.97 6.85 -10.08
CA GLY A 787 -33.81 6.34 -8.70
C GLY A 787 -32.39 6.36 -8.11
N GLN A 788 -31.42 7.07 -8.71
CA GLN A 788 -30.04 7.08 -8.21
C GLN A 788 -29.88 8.06 -7.05
N TYR A 789 -29.41 7.54 -5.92
CA TYR A 789 -29.17 8.30 -4.70
C TYR A 789 -27.76 8.04 -4.15
N HIS A 790 -27.22 9.03 -3.45
CA HIS A 790 -25.93 8.94 -2.76
C HIS A 790 -26.12 9.22 -1.27
N PHE A 791 -25.43 8.46 -0.41
CA PHE A 791 -25.40 8.76 1.01
C PHE A 791 -24.26 9.71 1.36
N ALA A 792 -24.55 10.65 2.25
CA ALA A 792 -23.58 11.51 2.91
C ALA A 792 -23.67 11.29 4.43
N MET A 793 -22.54 11.08 5.11
CA MET A 793 -22.54 10.86 6.57
C MET A 793 -21.38 11.56 7.27
N SER A 794 -21.60 11.94 8.53
CA SER A 794 -20.56 12.51 9.39
C SER A 794 -19.73 11.43 10.07
N GLY A 795 -18.50 11.73 10.48
CA GLY A 795 -17.65 10.81 11.24
C GLY A 795 -18.27 10.33 12.55
N LYS A 796 -19.02 11.20 13.24
CA LYS A 796 -19.78 10.83 14.45
C LYS A 796 -20.84 9.77 14.15
N SER A 797 -21.63 10.00 13.11
CA SER A 797 -22.68 9.06 12.69
C SER A 797 -22.08 7.74 12.17
N TYR A 798 -20.97 7.80 11.41
CA TYR A 798 -20.24 6.61 10.97
C TYR A 798 -19.79 5.74 12.16
N GLN A 799 -19.22 6.36 13.20
CA GLN A 799 -18.77 5.63 14.38
C GLN A 799 -19.92 4.95 15.13
N ILE A 800 -21.05 5.64 15.31
CA ILE A 800 -22.25 5.07 15.95
C ILE A 800 -22.80 3.92 15.10
N VAL A 801 -22.86 4.08 13.78
CA VAL A 801 -23.30 3.03 12.85
C VAL A 801 -22.37 1.81 12.94
N ALA A 802 -21.07 2.01 12.95
CA ALA A 802 -20.10 0.92 13.02
C ALA A 802 -20.19 0.13 14.34
N GLN A 803 -20.51 0.81 15.45
CA GLN A 803 -20.62 0.20 16.78
C GLN A 803 -21.98 -0.47 17.01
N HIS A 804 -23.09 0.22 16.73
CA HIS A 804 -24.45 -0.22 17.08
C HIS A 804 -25.23 -0.82 15.90
N PHE A 805 -24.93 -0.41 14.66
CA PHE A 805 -25.66 -0.82 13.45
C PHE A 805 -24.75 -1.52 12.42
N ARG A 806 -23.90 -2.44 12.89
CA ARG A 806 -22.88 -3.11 12.07
C ARG A 806 -23.45 -3.84 10.83
N HIS A 807 -24.70 -4.29 10.90
CA HIS A 807 -25.40 -4.95 9.79
C HIS A 807 -25.87 -3.97 8.69
N LEU A 808 -26.16 -2.70 9.03
CA LEU A 808 -26.53 -1.66 8.06
C LEU A 808 -25.31 -1.06 7.38
N LEU A 809 -24.15 -1.03 8.05
CA LEU A 809 -22.94 -0.40 7.53
C LEU A 809 -22.59 -0.85 6.10
N PRO A 810 -22.54 -2.17 5.77
CA PRO A 810 -22.35 -2.63 4.39
C PRO A 810 -23.33 -2.03 3.37
N LYS A 811 -24.62 -1.89 3.74
CA LYS A 811 -25.67 -1.37 2.86
C LYS A 811 -25.48 0.11 2.57
N LEU A 812 -25.04 0.88 3.57
CA LEU A 812 -24.77 2.31 3.44
C LEU A 812 -23.51 2.58 2.64
N LEU A 813 -22.48 1.77 2.83
CA LEU A 813 -21.22 1.89 2.08
C LEU A 813 -21.41 1.65 0.57
N LEU A 814 -22.45 0.96 0.12
CA LEU A 814 -22.71 0.76 -1.32
C LEU A 814 -22.99 2.06 -2.09
N ASN A 815 -23.74 3.00 -1.50
CA ASN A 815 -24.06 4.29 -2.13
C ASN A 815 -23.45 5.49 -1.37
N GLY A 816 -22.69 5.25 -0.30
CA GLY A 816 -21.94 6.26 0.47
C GLY A 816 -20.86 6.96 -0.36
N THR A 817 -21.05 8.24 -0.66
CA THR A 817 -20.14 8.99 -1.54
C THR A 817 -19.37 10.07 -0.81
N VAL A 818 -19.95 10.64 0.25
CA VAL A 818 -19.33 11.71 1.03
C VAL A 818 -19.27 11.31 2.50
N PHE A 819 -18.06 11.23 3.03
CA PHE A 819 -17.80 11.01 4.45
C PHE A 819 -17.08 12.23 4.98
N ALA A 820 -17.78 13.04 5.78
CA ALA A 820 -17.34 14.35 6.23
C ALA A 820 -17.05 14.35 7.73
N ARG A 821 -16.27 15.32 8.23
CA ARG A 821 -15.80 15.39 9.62
C ARG A 821 -15.16 14.07 10.12
N MET A 822 -14.41 13.40 9.26
CA MET A 822 -13.75 12.13 9.57
C MET A 822 -12.40 12.36 10.27
N SER A 823 -12.14 11.65 11.36
CA SER A 823 -10.81 11.61 11.99
C SER A 823 -9.86 10.71 11.20
N PRO A 824 -8.52 10.87 11.33
CA PRO A 824 -7.54 10.03 10.63
C PRO A 824 -7.74 8.52 10.83
N SER A 825 -8.09 8.08 12.05
CA SER A 825 -8.36 6.67 12.35
C SER A 825 -9.64 6.17 11.67
N GLN A 826 -10.66 7.02 11.59
CA GLN A 826 -11.90 6.71 10.86
C GLN A 826 -11.65 6.60 9.36
N LYS A 827 -10.73 7.38 8.77
CA LYS A 827 -10.34 7.25 7.36
C LYS A 827 -9.76 5.86 7.08
N SER A 828 -8.83 5.39 7.91
CA SER A 828 -8.26 4.04 7.78
C SER A 828 -9.31 2.95 7.92
N SER A 829 -10.17 3.04 8.95
CA SER A 829 -11.26 2.09 9.18
C SER A 829 -12.23 2.02 8.00
N LEU A 830 -12.57 3.16 7.40
CA LEU A 830 -13.46 3.21 6.24
C LEU A 830 -12.87 2.46 5.03
N VAL A 831 -11.56 2.62 4.78
CA VAL A 831 -10.85 1.88 3.72
C VAL A 831 -10.91 0.38 3.98
N GLU A 832 -10.69 -0.07 5.22
CA GLU A 832 -10.80 -1.50 5.57
C GLU A 832 -12.22 -2.04 5.38
N GLU A 833 -13.25 -1.29 5.77
CA GLU A 833 -14.63 -1.71 5.58
C GLU A 833 -14.99 -1.84 4.09
N PHE A 834 -14.48 -0.95 3.23
CA PHE A 834 -14.61 -1.14 1.77
C PHE A 834 -13.88 -2.39 1.27
N GLN A 835 -12.68 -2.68 1.80
CA GLN A 835 -11.94 -3.91 1.45
C GLN A 835 -12.70 -5.17 1.88
N LYS A 836 -13.34 -5.18 3.06
CA LYS A 836 -14.20 -6.28 3.55
C LYS A 836 -15.42 -6.55 2.65
N LEU A 837 -15.84 -5.57 1.85
CA LEU A 837 -16.90 -5.71 0.85
C LEU A 837 -16.39 -6.23 -0.51
N ASP A 838 -15.13 -6.66 -0.62
CA ASP A 838 -14.43 -7.07 -1.85
C ASP A 838 -14.16 -5.93 -2.85
N TYR A 839 -14.10 -4.67 -2.40
CA TYR A 839 -13.60 -3.57 -3.24
C TYR A 839 -12.06 -3.56 -3.29
N PHE A 840 -11.52 -3.31 -4.48
CA PHE A 840 -10.12 -2.92 -4.66
C PHE A 840 -10.01 -1.41 -4.49
N VAL A 841 -9.74 -1.02 -3.24
CA VAL A 841 -9.69 0.37 -2.81
C VAL A 841 -8.31 1.00 -3.05
N GLY A 842 -8.29 2.15 -3.72
CA GLY A 842 -7.18 3.08 -3.71
C GLY A 842 -7.52 4.33 -2.89
N MET A 843 -6.49 4.99 -2.35
CA MET A 843 -6.62 6.23 -1.58
C MET A 843 -5.64 7.26 -2.16
N CYS A 844 -6.09 8.49 -2.36
CA CYS A 844 -5.26 9.61 -2.77
C CYS A 844 -5.42 10.75 -1.75
N GLY A 845 -4.30 11.23 -1.23
CA GLY A 845 -4.22 12.25 -0.19
C GLY A 845 -2.87 12.95 -0.19
N ASP A 846 -2.80 14.11 0.42
CA ASP A 846 -1.63 14.98 0.49
C ASP A 846 -1.13 15.19 1.93
N GLY A 847 -2.02 15.10 2.94
CA GLY A 847 -1.69 15.28 4.35
C GLY A 847 -1.36 13.97 5.10
N ALA A 848 -0.71 14.04 6.26
CA ALA A 848 -0.50 12.84 7.09
C ALA A 848 -1.74 12.40 7.85
N ASN A 849 -2.79 13.22 7.90
CA ASN A 849 -4.12 12.76 8.30
C ASN A 849 -4.60 11.57 7.44
N ASP A 850 -4.08 11.43 6.21
CA ASP A 850 -4.35 10.32 5.30
C ASP A 850 -3.34 9.18 5.38
N CYS A 851 -2.23 9.34 6.10
CA CYS A 851 -1.12 8.37 6.13
C CYS A 851 -1.59 6.95 6.48
N GLY A 852 -2.48 6.81 7.46
CA GLY A 852 -3.06 5.52 7.83
C GLY A 852 -3.89 4.90 6.69
N ALA A 853 -4.77 5.70 6.07
CA ALA A 853 -5.62 5.26 4.97
C ALA A 853 -4.80 4.91 3.70
N LEU A 854 -3.76 5.72 3.38
CA LEU A 854 -2.83 5.49 2.28
C LEU A 854 -2.05 4.18 2.43
N LYS A 855 -1.62 3.87 3.66
CA LYS A 855 -0.89 2.64 3.99
C LYS A 855 -1.77 1.39 3.83
N VAL A 856 -3.01 1.46 4.35
CA VAL A 856 -3.98 0.35 4.35
C VAL A 856 -4.57 0.09 2.97
N ALA A 857 -4.75 1.14 2.14
CA ALA A 857 -5.26 0.99 0.78
C ALA A 857 -4.40 0.05 -0.06
N HIS A 858 -5.04 -0.68 -1.00
CA HIS A 858 -4.31 -1.53 -1.94
C HIS A 858 -3.35 -0.70 -2.80
N ALA A 859 -3.77 0.51 -3.15
CA ALA A 859 -2.96 1.54 -3.80
C ALA A 859 -3.15 2.90 -3.08
N GLY A 860 -2.24 3.24 -2.17
CA GLY A 860 -2.12 4.59 -1.62
C GLY A 860 -1.26 5.48 -2.51
N ILE A 861 -1.72 6.70 -2.78
CA ILE A 861 -1.03 7.69 -3.61
C ILE A 861 -0.88 8.98 -2.79
N SER A 862 0.36 9.33 -2.46
CA SER A 862 0.68 10.59 -1.80
C SER A 862 1.00 11.66 -2.86
N LEU A 863 0.42 12.85 -2.73
CA LEU A 863 0.66 14.00 -3.60
C LEU A 863 1.77 14.95 -3.11
N SER A 864 2.42 14.62 -2.00
CA SER A 864 3.47 15.42 -1.34
C SER A 864 4.82 14.68 -1.34
N GLU A 865 5.93 15.40 -1.50
CA GLU A 865 7.30 14.84 -1.45
C GLU A 865 7.84 14.67 -0.02
N GLN A 866 7.10 15.09 1.02
CA GLN A 866 7.57 15.07 2.41
C GLN A 866 7.72 13.64 2.98
N GLU A 867 8.44 13.46 4.10
CA GLU A 867 8.72 12.13 4.70
C GLU A 867 7.44 11.33 5.04
N ALA A 868 6.28 11.96 5.24
CA ALA A 868 4.99 11.27 5.37
C ALA A 868 4.61 10.45 4.11
N SER A 869 5.14 10.80 2.94
CA SER A 869 5.01 10.03 1.69
C SER A 869 5.68 8.65 1.76
N VAL A 870 6.60 8.45 2.70
CA VAL A 870 7.36 7.22 2.88
C VAL A 870 6.46 6.06 3.33
N ALA A 871 5.29 6.34 3.92
CA ALA A 871 4.29 5.35 4.26
C ALA A 871 3.40 4.92 3.07
N SER A 872 3.32 5.75 2.02
CA SER A 872 2.50 5.48 0.83
C SER A 872 3.26 4.59 -0.16
N PRO A 873 2.64 3.57 -0.77
CA PRO A 873 3.31 2.74 -1.76
C PRO A 873 3.66 3.51 -3.05
N PHE A 874 2.90 4.57 -3.36
CA PHE A 874 3.13 5.46 -4.49
C PHE A 874 3.22 6.93 -4.03
N THR A 875 4.16 7.67 -4.61
CA THR A 875 4.35 9.10 -4.37
C THR A 875 4.41 9.82 -5.71
N SER A 876 3.56 10.83 -5.88
CA SER A 876 3.51 11.69 -7.05
C SER A 876 4.37 12.93 -6.80
N ARG A 877 5.23 13.26 -7.77
CA ARG A 877 6.02 14.50 -7.74
C ARG A 877 5.15 15.74 -7.94
N THR A 878 4.09 15.60 -8.73
CA THR A 878 3.16 16.68 -9.05
C THR A 878 1.94 16.61 -8.13
N PRO A 879 1.56 17.70 -7.46
CA PRO A 879 0.41 17.73 -6.55
C PRO A 879 -0.93 17.79 -7.31
N SER A 880 -1.14 16.89 -8.28
CA SER A 880 -2.36 16.76 -9.08
C SER A 880 -2.87 15.32 -9.04
N ILE A 881 -4.20 15.17 -8.98
CA ILE A 881 -4.86 13.87 -9.05
C ILE A 881 -4.76 13.22 -10.44
N ALA A 882 -4.22 13.90 -11.46
CA ALA A 882 -3.98 13.31 -12.78
C ALA A 882 -3.04 12.09 -12.75
N CYS A 883 -2.25 11.92 -11.68
CA CYS A 883 -1.45 10.71 -11.48
C CYS A 883 -2.32 9.45 -11.26
N VAL A 884 -3.56 9.58 -10.78
CA VAL A 884 -4.46 8.45 -10.49
C VAL A 884 -4.84 7.68 -11.77
N PRO A 885 -5.47 8.28 -12.79
CA PRO A 885 -5.80 7.55 -14.01
C PRO A 885 -4.55 6.99 -14.68
N GLU A 886 -3.43 7.71 -14.63
CA GLU A 886 -2.16 7.27 -15.20
C GLU A 886 -1.62 6.00 -14.51
N LEU A 887 -1.66 5.96 -13.18
CA LEU A 887 -1.28 4.78 -12.41
C LEU A 887 -2.19 3.58 -12.73
N ILE A 888 -3.50 3.81 -12.89
CA ILE A 888 -4.45 2.74 -13.23
C ILE A 888 -4.21 2.22 -14.65
N ARG A 889 -3.94 3.09 -15.63
CA ARG A 889 -3.60 2.70 -17.01
C ARG A 889 -2.36 1.81 -17.03
N GLU A 890 -1.28 2.25 -16.39
CA GLU A 890 -0.04 1.48 -16.29
C GLU A 890 -0.22 0.18 -15.50
N GLY A 891 -1.01 0.19 -14.42
CA GLY A 891 -1.34 -1.01 -13.65
C GLY A 891 -2.14 -2.04 -14.45
N ARG A 892 -3.12 -1.60 -15.26
CA ARG A 892 -3.87 -2.48 -16.18
C ARG A 892 -2.96 -3.07 -17.25
N ALA A 893 -2.09 -2.26 -17.84
CA ALA A 893 -1.13 -2.71 -18.84
C ALA A 893 -0.13 -3.72 -18.27
N ALA A 894 0.39 -3.46 -17.07
CA ALA A 894 1.32 -4.36 -16.37
C ALA A 894 0.66 -5.70 -16.02
N LEU A 895 -0.57 -5.69 -15.50
CA LEU A 895 -1.29 -6.91 -15.18
C LEU A 895 -1.55 -7.76 -16.44
N VAL A 896 -2.00 -7.15 -17.53
CA VAL A 896 -2.17 -7.86 -18.82
C VAL A 896 -0.84 -8.38 -19.33
N THR A 897 0.24 -7.61 -19.22
CA THR A 897 1.59 -8.05 -19.63
C THR A 897 2.02 -9.27 -18.81
N SER A 898 1.85 -9.27 -17.48
CA SER A 898 2.14 -10.43 -16.63
C SER A 898 1.34 -11.66 -17.03
N LEU A 899 0.05 -11.51 -17.38
CA LEU A 899 -0.78 -12.63 -17.87
C LEU A 899 -0.33 -13.14 -19.23
N CYS A 900 0.01 -12.24 -20.17
CA CYS A 900 0.49 -12.62 -21.50
C CYS A 900 1.81 -13.38 -21.42
N MET A 901 2.74 -12.91 -20.59
CA MET A 901 4.02 -13.57 -20.36
C MET A 901 3.83 -14.95 -19.74
N PHE A 902 2.89 -15.07 -18.79
CA PHE A 902 2.55 -16.36 -18.21
C PHE A 902 1.98 -17.35 -19.23
N LYS A 903 0.99 -16.92 -20.04
CA LYS A 903 0.42 -17.75 -21.12
C LYS A 903 1.52 -18.23 -22.08
N TYR A 904 2.39 -17.30 -22.50
CA TYR A 904 3.49 -17.60 -23.41
C TYR A 904 4.46 -18.62 -22.82
N MET A 905 4.96 -18.37 -21.59
CA MET A 905 5.94 -19.26 -20.94
C MET A 905 5.37 -20.66 -20.69
N ALA A 906 4.11 -20.76 -20.26
CA ALA A 906 3.46 -22.05 -20.05
C ALA A 906 3.27 -22.83 -21.37
N LEU A 907 2.84 -22.14 -22.43
CA LEU A 907 2.59 -22.78 -23.72
C LEU A 907 3.88 -23.19 -24.43
N TYR A 908 4.92 -22.35 -24.40
CA TYR A 908 6.22 -22.71 -24.97
C TYR A 908 6.81 -23.97 -24.30
N SER A 909 6.79 -24.04 -22.96
CA SER A 909 7.28 -25.22 -22.23
C SER A 909 6.44 -26.47 -22.57
N THR A 910 5.12 -26.31 -22.74
CA THR A 910 4.25 -27.42 -23.17
C THR A 910 4.53 -27.85 -24.62
N ILE A 911 4.76 -26.92 -25.54
CA ILE A 911 5.12 -27.23 -26.95
C ILE A 911 6.43 -28.03 -27.01
N GLN A 912 7.44 -27.59 -26.26
CA GLN A 912 8.73 -28.26 -26.17
C GLN A 912 8.60 -29.66 -25.55
N TYR A 913 7.89 -29.76 -24.43
CA TYR A 913 7.58 -31.01 -23.75
C TYR A 913 6.88 -32.02 -24.66
N LEU A 914 5.85 -31.59 -25.40
CA LEU A 914 5.13 -32.48 -26.33
C LEU A 914 6.02 -32.95 -27.48
N GLY A 915 6.86 -32.08 -28.02
CA GLY A 915 7.83 -32.45 -29.06
C GLY A 915 8.80 -33.53 -28.58
N VAL A 916 9.33 -33.39 -27.37
CA VAL A 916 10.24 -34.37 -26.76
C VAL A 916 9.53 -35.71 -26.49
N LEU A 917 8.30 -35.70 -25.96
CA LEU A 917 7.54 -36.94 -25.74
C LEU A 917 7.24 -37.72 -27.04
N LEU A 918 7.02 -37.02 -28.15
CA LEU A 918 6.85 -37.66 -29.45
C LEU A 918 8.15 -38.29 -29.94
N LEU A 919 9.28 -37.62 -29.78
CA LEU A 919 10.59 -38.18 -30.15
C LEU A 919 11.00 -39.37 -29.25
N TYR A 920 10.60 -39.36 -27.98
CA TYR A 920 10.84 -40.46 -27.03
C TYR A 920 10.19 -41.77 -27.49
N TRP A 921 9.12 -41.71 -28.28
CA TRP A 921 8.53 -42.91 -28.91
C TRP A 921 9.54 -43.67 -29.80
N GLN A 922 10.47 -42.94 -30.42
CA GLN A 922 11.57 -43.49 -31.22
C GLN A 922 12.91 -43.52 -30.46
N LEU A 923 12.89 -43.36 -29.13
CA LEU A 923 14.10 -43.27 -28.29
C LEU A 923 15.06 -42.13 -28.71
N ASN A 924 14.53 -41.04 -29.28
CA ASN A 924 15.29 -39.87 -29.73
C ASN A 924 14.89 -38.61 -28.93
N SER A 925 15.70 -37.55 -28.93
CA SER A 925 15.48 -36.28 -28.21
C SER A 925 15.96 -35.09 -29.04
N PHE A 926 15.68 -33.86 -28.58
CA PHE A 926 16.30 -32.67 -29.14
C PHE A 926 17.79 -32.59 -28.76
N GLY A 927 18.60 -32.03 -29.66
CA GLY A 927 20.03 -31.82 -29.46
C GLY A 927 20.37 -30.60 -28.59
N ASN A 928 21.65 -30.48 -28.22
CA ASN A 928 22.17 -29.38 -27.38
C ASN A 928 21.87 -27.98 -27.94
N TYR A 929 22.25 -27.75 -29.19
CA TYR A 929 22.07 -26.45 -29.86
C TYR A 929 20.60 -26.15 -30.15
N GLN A 930 19.77 -27.19 -30.31
CA GLN A 930 18.33 -27.07 -30.52
C GLN A 930 17.62 -26.51 -29.27
N PHE A 931 17.93 -27.05 -28.09
CA PHE A 931 17.48 -26.51 -26.80
C PHE A 931 17.99 -25.08 -26.58
N LEU A 932 19.29 -24.85 -26.78
CA LEU A 932 19.91 -23.53 -26.58
C LEU A 932 19.28 -22.46 -27.49
N PHE A 933 19.03 -22.78 -28.76
CA PHE A 933 18.41 -21.86 -29.70
C PHE A 933 16.96 -21.52 -29.30
N GLN A 934 16.17 -22.54 -28.93
CA GLN A 934 14.76 -22.32 -28.57
C GLN A 934 14.64 -21.50 -27.27
N ASP A 935 15.41 -21.83 -26.24
CA ASP A 935 15.27 -21.27 -24.89
C ASP A 935 15.92 -19.88 -24.78
N LEU A 936 17.14 -19.73 -25.31
CA LEU A 936 17.91 -18.50 -25.18
C LEU A 936 17.68 -17.55 -26.35
N ALA A 937 17.85 -18.01 -27.59
CA ALA A 937 17.79 -17.14 -28.76
C ALA A 937 16.36 -16.69 -29.08
N ILE A 938 15.35 -17.53 -28.83
CA ILE A 938 13.94 -17.21 -29.07
C ILE A 938 13.25 -16.77 -27.77
N THR A 939 13.03 -17.70 -26.84
CA THR A 939 12.09 -17.49 -25.72
C THR A 939 12.54 -16.38 -24.77
N THR A 940 13.82 -16.33 -24.41
CA THR A 940 14.34 -15.31 -23.51
C THR A 940 14.21 -13.89 -24.11
N VAL A 941 14.58 -13.73 -25.39
CA VAL A 941 14.50 -12.43 -26.08
C VAL A 941 13.04 -11.98 -26.25
N ILE A 942 12.15 -12.89 -26.61
CA ILE A 942 10.70 -12.62 -26.69
C ILE A 942 10.14 -12.22 -25.33
N GLY A 943 10.45 -12.97 -24.27
CA GLY A 943 9.96 -12.70 -22.93
C GLY A 943 10.31 -11.29 -22.43
N VAL A 944 11.53 -10.83 -22.72
CA VAL A 944 11.97 -9.46 -22.37
C VAL A 944 11.28 -8.41 -23.24
N THR A 945 11.29 -8.57 -24.56
CA THR A 945 10.80 -7.55 -25.50
C THR A 945 9.27 -7.42 -25.51
N MET A 946 8.55 -8.52 -25.22
CA MET A 946 7.09 -8.53 -25.02
C MET A 946 6.67 -7.57 -23.89
N SER A 947 7.52 -7.40 -22.88
CA SER A 947 7.26 -6.53 -21.71
C SER A 947 7.33 -5.03 -22.01
N PHE A 948 7.86 -4.63 -23.17
CA PHE A 948 8.10 -3.21 -23.50
C PHE A 948 6.86 -2.45 -23.97
N THR A 949 5.72 -3.13 -24.10
CA THR A 949 4.50 -2.50 -24.60
C THR A 949 3.92 -1.53 -23.56
N GLY A 950 3.62 -0.31 -23.99
CA GLY A 950 3.05 0.73 -23.14
C GLY A 950 1.55 0.55 -22.86
N ALA A 951 1.05 1.33 -21.90
CA ALA A 951 -0.37 1.39 -21.58
C ALA A 951 -1.19 2.12 -22.66
N TYR A 952 -2.45 1.70 -22.83
CA TYR A 952 -3.40 2.39 -23.70
C TYR A 952 -3.77 3.75 -23.08
N PRO A 953 -3.83 4.85 -23.87
CA PRO A 953 -3.95 6.20 -23.32
C PRO A 953 -5.31 6.55 -22.71
N LYS A 954 -6.37 5.78 -23.00
CA LYS A 954 -7.71 6.01 -22.42
C LYS A 954 -8.09 4.87 -21.47
N LEU A 955 -8.68 5.21 -20.33
CA LEU A 955 -9.27 4.20 -19.45
C LEU A 955 -10.54 3.62 -20.07
N VAL A 956 -10.62 2.28 -20.06
CA VAL A 956 -11.81 1.54 -20.50
C VAL A 956 -12.73 1.19 -19.32
N PRO A 957 -14.04 1.00 -19.51
CA PRO A 957 -14.99 0.76 -18.42
C PRO A 957 -14.92 -0.63 -17.77
N TYR A 958 -14.01 -1.48 -18.22
CA TYR A 958 -13.83 -2.85 -17.75
C TYR A 958 -12.40 -3.08 -17.28
N ARG A 959 -12.23 -4.08 -16.42
CA ARG A 959 -10.96 -4.42 -15.80
C ARG A 959 -10.37 -5.67 -16.46
N PRO A 960 -9.04 -5.79 -16.51
CA PRO A 960 -8.39 -7.04 -16.91
C PRO A 960 -8.73 -8.17 -15.92
N PRO A 961 -8.60 -9.44 -16.30
CA PRO A 961 -8.77 -10.56 -15.36
C PRO A 961 -7.70 -10.51 -14.26
N SER A 962 -8.07 -10.85 -13.02
CA SER A 962 -7.18 -10.85 -11.85
C SER A 962 -6.62 -12.21 -11.47
N GLN A 963 -7.19 -13.27 -12.05
CA GLN A 963 -6.86 -14.67 -11.76
C GLN A 963 -6.23 -15.30 -12.99
N LEU A 964 -5.14 -16.05 -12.79
CA LEU A 964 -4.49 -16.81 -13.86
C LEU A 964 -5.37 -17.98 -14.33
N ILE A 965 -6.03 -18.65 -13.37
CA ILE A 965 -6.92 -19.78 -13.61
C ILE A 965 -8.34 -19.28 -13.87
N SER A 966 -8.49 -18.34 -14.82
CA SER A 966 -9.82 -17.96 -15.30
C SER A 966 -10.22 -18.86 -16.47
N PRO A 967 -11.51 -19.24 -16.60
CA PRO A 967 -11.97 -20.11 -17.69
C PRO A 967 -11.55 -19.66 -19.11
N PRO A 968 -11.65 -18.37 -19.50
CA PRO A 968 -11.21 -17.96 -20.84
C PRO A 968 -9.69 -18.08 -21.03
N LEU A 969 -8.89 -17.78 -20.00
CA LEU A 969 -7.42 -17.93 -20.08
C LEU A 969 -7.02 -19.41 -20.13
N LEU A 970 -7.67 -20.27 -19.34
CA LEU A 970 -7.39 -21.70 -19.35
C LEU A 970 -7.84 -22.35 -20.66
N LEU A 971 -9.02 -22.00 -21.17
CA LEU A 971 -9.53 -22.48 -22.45
C LEU A 971 -8.59 -22.06 -23.60
N SER A 972 -8.12 -20.81 -23.58
CA SER A 972 -7.12 -20.32 -24.52
C SER A 972 -5.84 -21.16 -24.49
N VAL A 973 -5.26 -21.40 -23.31
CA VAL A 973 -4.04 -22.21 -23.18
C VAL A 973 -4.29 -23.65 -23.65
N VAL A 974 -5.38 -24.29 -23.20
CA VAL A 974 -5.71 -25.68 -23.57
C VAL A 974 -5.96 -25.84 -25.07
N LEU A 975 -6.72 -24.94 -25.71
CA LEU A 975 -6.97 -25.02 -27.15
C LEU A 975 -5.67 -24.88 -27.95
N ASN A 976 -4.80 -23.93 -27.57
CA ASN A 976 -3.52 -23.77 -28.25
C ASN A 976 -2.55 -24.93 -27.98
N ILE A 977 -2.62 -25.59 -26.81
CA ILE A 977 -1.92 -26.87 -26.57
C ILE A 977 -2.42 -27.93 -27.55
N LEU A 978 -3.74 -28.07 -27.71
CA LEU A 978 -4.33 -29.06 -28.61
C LEU A 978 -3.98 -28.79 -30.08
N PHE A 979 -3.96 -27.53 -30.53
CA PHE A 979 -3.54 -27.18 -31.89
C PHE A 979 -2.06 -27.50 -32.11
N SER A 980 -1.21 -27.18 -31.14
CA SER A 980 0.22 -27.49 -31.20
C SER A 980 0.47 -28.99 -31.24
N LEU A 981 -0.22 -29.75 -30.38
CA LEU A 981 -0.16 -31.21 -30.33
C LEU A 981 -0.59 -31.83 -31.66
N SER A 982 -1.72 -31.38 -32.21
CA SER A 982 -2.25 -31.90 -33.47
C SER A 982 -1.27 -31.66 -34.63
N MET A 983 -0.69 -30.47 -34.71
CA MET A 983 0.32 -30.13 -35.71
C MET A 983 1.60 -30.96 -35.54
N GLN A 984 2.12 -31.11 -34.32
CA GLN A 984 3.34 -31.89 -34.07
C GLN A 984 3.13 -33.39 -34.36
N ILE A 985 2.01 -33.99 -33.94
CA ILE A 985 1.66 -35.38 -34.26
C ILE A 985 1.54 -35.57 -35.77
N PHE A 986 0.86 -34.66 -36.45
CA PHE A 986 0.69 -34.73 -37.90
C PHE A 986 2.04 -34.62 -38.62
N GLY A 987 2.90 -33.68 -38.23
CA GLY A 987 4.27 -33.59 -38.78
C GLY A 987 5.11 -34.85 -38.52
N PHE A 988 5.01 -35.42 -37.31
CA PHE A 988 5.73 -36.63 -36.90
C PHE A 988 5.29 -37.88 -37.66
N LEU A 989 4.00 -38.04 -37.94
CA LEU A 989 3.49 -39.21 -38.68
C LEU A 989 3.70 -39.04 -40.20
N VAL A 990 3.40 -37.86 -40.75
CA VAL A 990 3.43 -37.65 -42.20
C VAL A 990 4.85 -37.68 -42.77
N VAL A 991 5.87 -37.31 -41.98
CA VAL A 991 7.27 -37.44 -42.40
C VAL A 991 7.66 -38.90 -42.63
N GLN A 992 7.11 -39.83 -41.83
CA GLN A 992 7.38 -41.27 -41.95
C GLN A 992 6.70 -41.90 -43.18
N GLU A 993 5.61 -41.29 -43.66
CA GLU A 993 4.90 -41.73 -44.86
C GLU A 993 5.49 -41.18 -46.17
N GLN A 994 6.55 -40.36 -46.10
CA GLN A 994 7.14 -39.77 -47.30
C GLN A 994 7.91 -40.80 -48.13
N PRO A 995 7.88 -40.70 -49.48
CA PRO A 995 8.51 -41.68 -50.37
C PRO A 995 10.04 -41.71 -50.28
N TRP A 996 10.65 -40.65 -49.75
CA TRP A 996 12.09 -40.51 -49.54
C TRP A 996 12.51 -40.85 -48.10
N TYR A 997 11.58 -41.17 -47.22
CA TYR A 997 11.88 -41.50 -45.82
C TYR A 997 12.55 -42.88 -45.74
N SER A 998 13.68 -42.93 -45.05
CA SER A 998 14.39 -44.17 -44.72
C SER A 998 14.81 -44.14 -43.26
N LYS A 999 14.49 -45.22 -42.53
CA LYS A 999 14.85 -45.37 -41.11
C LYS A 999 16.35 -45.64 -40.92
N THR A 1000 17.02 -46.18 -41.93
CA THR A 1000 18.43 -46.60 -41.85
C THR A 1000 19.39 -45.69 -42.60
N ASP A 1001 18.91 -44.90 -43.57
CA ASP A 1001 19.72 -43.98 -44.36
C ASP A 1001 19.25 -42.53 -44.20
N ILE A 1002 19.95 -41.80 -43.34
CA ILE A 1002 19.69 -40.39 -42.99
C ILE A 1002 20.02 -39.44 -44.17
N HIS A 1003 20.72 -39.91 -45.21
CA HIS A 1003 21.06 -39.11 -46.41
C HIS A 1003 20.23 -39.46 -47.65
N SER A 1004 19.33 -40.45 -47.56
CA SER A 1004 18.47 -40.92 -48.67
C SER A 1004 17.69 -39.80 -49.37
N ALA A 1005 17.21 -38.80 -48.62
CA ALA A 1005 16.51 -37.64 -49.19
C ALA A 1005 17.42 -36.72 -50.01
N CYS A 1006 18.70 -36.63 -49.64
CA CYS A 1006 19.69 -35.71 -50.19
C CYS A 1006 20.29 -36.22 -51.52
N LEU A 1007 20.30 -37.54 -51.74
CA LEU A 1007 20.78 -38.18 -52.97
C LEU A 1007 19.85 -37.97 -54.18
N SER A 1008 18.58 -37.61 -53.95
CA SER A 1008 17.56 -37.49 -55.00
C SER A 1008 17.73 -36.27 -55.93
N VAL A 1009 18.56 -35.29 -55.56
CA VAL A 1009 18.77 -34.06 -56.35
C VAL A 1009 19.84 -34.23 -57.46
N ASN A 1010 20.78 -35.17 -57.31
CA ASN A 1010 21.88 -35.35 -58.26
C ASN A 1010 21.62 -36.39 -59.37
N SER A 1011 20.46 -37.07 -59.39
CA SER A 1011 20.20 -38.18 -60.32
C SER A 1011 19.55 -37.78 -61.66
N HIS A 1012 19.37 -36.49 -61.95
CA HIS A 1012 18.78 -36.05 -63.22
C HIS A 1012 19.78 -35.78 -64.36
N MET A 1013 21.06 -36.10 -64.22
CA MET A 1013 22.03 -35.99 -65.32
C MET A 1013 23.01 -37.17 -65.34
N GLY A 1014 22.66 -38.22 -66.11
CA GLY A 1014 23.58 -39.34 -66.39
C GLY A 1014 22.86 -40.61 -66.85
N ASN A 1015 22.54 -40.67 -68.14
CA ASN A 1015 21.89 -41.80 -68.80
C ASN A 1015 22.96 -42.83 -69.28
N TYR A 1016 22.64 -44.13 -69.19
CA TYR A 1016 23.29 -45.30 -69.80
C TYR A 1016 24.72 -45.71 -69.37
N SER A 1017 24.86 -46.88 -68.72
CA SER A 1017 25.17 -48.17 -69.38
C SER A 1017 25.62 -49.24 -68.38
N SER A 1018 25.20 -50.47 -68.66
CA SER A 1018 25.53 -51.74 -68.00
C SER A 1018 27.01 -52.11 -68.10
N VAL A 1019 27.66 -52.53 -67.00
CA VAL A 1019 28.66 -53.63 -66.99
C VAL A 1019 28.67 -54.31 -65.61
N SER A 1020 28.75 -55.64 -65.70
CA SER A 1020 28.86 -56.71 -64.71
C SER A 1020 30.00 -56.61 -63.68
N SER A 1021 29.76 -57.31 -62.56
CA SER A 1021 30.71 -57.93 -61.62
C SER A 1021 32.18 -58.01 -62.05
N LEU A 1022 33.08 -57.36 -61.28
CA LEU A 1022 34.42 -57.87 -60.99
C LEU A 1022 34.95 -57.18 -59.72
N GLY A 1023 35.48 -57.98 -58.78
CA GLY A 1023 35.90 -57.51 -57.46
C GLY A 1023 37.14 -56.61 -57.46
N VAL A 1024 37.19 -55.71 -56.48
CA VAL A 1024 38.43 -55.10 -55.99
C VAL A 1024 38.31 -54.95 -54.48
N HIS A 1025 38.97 -55.86 -53.76
CA HIS A 1025 39.45 -55.62 -52.41
C HIS A 1025 40.48 -54.47 -52.47
N GLY A 1026 40.36 -53.49 -51.57
CA GLY A 1026 41.44 -52.58 -51.21
C GLY A 1026 41.26 -51.14 -51.67
N MET A 1027 41.46 -50.22 -50.71
CA MET A 1027 41.55 -48.77 -50.83
C MET A 1027 40.25 -47.97 -50.96
N ARG A 1028 39.59 -47.73 -49.81
CA ARG A 1028 39.24 -46.38 -49.33
C ARG A 1028 38.74 -46.45 -47.88
N ASP A 1029 39.67 -46.77 -46.97
CA ASP A 1029 39.58 -46.29 -45.60
C ASP A 1029 39.97 -44.80 -45.61
N GLY A 1030 39.09 -43.93 -45.14
CA GLY A 1030 39.40 -42.51 -44.92
C GLY A 1030 38.50 -41.52 -45.67
N ALA A 1031 37.23 -41.44 -45.29
CA ALA A 1031 36.46 -40.19 -45.31
C ALA A 1031 35.19 -40.32 -44.45
N LEU A 1032 35.23 -39.69 -43.27
CA LEU A 1032 34.13 -39.38 -42.35
C LEU A 1032 33.39 -40.57 -41.68
N GLU A 1033 34.04 -41.18 -40.68
CA GLU A 1033 33.32 -41.53 -39.46
C GLU A 1033 32.87 -40.23 -38.77
N GLN A 1034 31.73 -39.67 -39.17
CA GLN A 1034 30.98 -38.79 -38.27
C GLN A 1034 30.33 -39.71 -37.24
N THR A 1035 30.85 -39.68 -36.02
CA THR A 1035 30.17 -40.21 -34.83
C THR A 1035 28.73 -39.68 -34.83
N ASP A 1036 27.77 -40.55 -35.10
CA ASP A 1036 26.36 -40.20 -35.06
C ASP A 1036 25.97 -40.02 -33.59
N ASN A 1037 25.70 -38.80 -33.17
CA ASN A 1037 25.42 -38.45 -31.77
C ASN A 1037 24.06 -38.99 -31.27
N GLY A 1038 23.36 -39.82 -32.05
CA GLY A 1038 22.07 -40.42 -31.69
C GLY A 1038 20.86 -39.48 -31.83
N TYR A 1039 21.06 -38.19 -32.06
CA TYR A 1039 19.99 -37.18 -32.14
C TYR A 1039 19.47 -36.93 -33.57
N LYS A 1040 20.23 -37.27 -34.61
CA LYS A 1040 19.88 -36.94 -36.01
C LYS A 1040 18.75 -37.83 -36.52
N SER A 1041 17.60 -37.23 -36.83
CA SER A 1041 16.49 -37.93 -37.50
C SER A 1041 15.63 -36.96 -38.32
N TYR A 1042 14.89 -37.51 -39.28
CA TYR A 1042 13.91 -36.75 -40.07
C TYR A 1042 12.77 -36.23 -39.18
N GLU A 1043 12.38 -37.00 -38.17
CA GLU A 1043 11.41 -36.67 -37.14
C GLU A 1043 11.89 -35.53 -36.26
N ASN A 1044 13.13 -35.62 -35.74
CA ASN A 1044 13.70 -34.55 -34.92
C ASN A 1044 13.73 -33.22 -35.70
N THR A 1045 14.28 -33.25 -36.91
CA THR A 1045 14.35 -32.06 -37.79
C THR A 1045 12.97 -31.44 -38.02
N THR A 1046 11.97 -32.27 -38.32
CA THR A 1046 10.61 -31.82 -38.59
C THR A 1046 9.94 -31.26 -37.33
N VAL A 1047 9.95 -32.02 -36.23
CA VAL A 1047 9.28 -31.65 -34.97
C VAL A 1047 9.93 -30.42 -34.36
N TRP A 1048 11.26 -30.31 -34.38
CA TRP A 1048 11.98 -29.16 -33.82
C TRP A 1048 11.67 -27.87 -34.59
N LEU A 1049 11.72 -27.89 -35.93
CA LEU A 1049 11.38 -26.71 -36.76
C LEU A 1049 9.93 -26.27 -36.59
N LEU A 1050 8.98 -27.23 -36.58
CA LEU A 1050 7.57 -26.95 -36.32
C LEU A 1050 7.35 -26.35 -34.93
N SER A 1051 7.98 -26.93 -33.91
CA SER A 1051 7.87 -26.46 -32.52
C SER A 1051 8.43 -25.05 -32.34
N THR A 1052 9.59 -24.79 -32.94
CA THR A 1052 10.31 -23.51 -32.84
C THR A 1052 9.52 -22.37 -33.47
N ILE A 1053 9.01 -22.54 -34.70
CA ILE A 1053 8.20 -21.50 -35.36
C ILE A 1053 6.84 -21.36 -34.68
N ASN A 1054 6.26 -22.45 -34.17
CA ASN A 1054 5.01 -22.38 -33.40
C ASN A 1054 5.16 -21.54 -32.12
N CYS A 1055 6.33 -21.56 -31.46
CA CYS A 1055 6.60 -20.66 -30.34
C CYS A 1055 6.54 -19.18 -30.75
N LEU A 1056 7.00 -18.82 -31.96
CA LEU A 1056 6.88 -17.46 -32.51
C LEU A 1056 5.42 -17.10 -32.83
N ILE A 1057 4.67 -18.04 -33.40
CA ILE A 1057 3.23 -17.89 -33.69
C ILE A 1057 2.47 -17.58 -32.39
N VAL A 1058 2.69 -18.38 -31.36
CA VAL A 1058 2.07 -18.19 -30.04
C VAL A 1058 2.46 -16.83 -29.42
N ALA A 1059 3.73 -16.42 -29.54
CA ALA A 1059 4.17 -15.12 -29.05
C ALA A 1059 3.40 -13.97 -29.73
N LEU A 1060 3.18 -14.07 -31.05
CA LEU A 1060 2.40 -13.10 -31.81
C LEU A 1060 0.92 -13.10 -31.38
N VAL A 1061 0.31 -14.29 -31.30
CA VAL A 1061 -1.11 -14.47 -30.98
C VAL A 1061 -1.44 -13.95 -29.57
N PHE A 1062 -0.55 -14.13 -28.59
CA PHE A 1062 -0.77 -13.66 -27.21
C PHE A 1062 -0.31 -12.24 -26.92
N SER A 1063 0.45 -11.60 -27.82
CA SER A 1063 0.99 -10.24 -27.60
C SER A 1063 0.01 -9.10 -27.91
N LYS A 1064 -1.29 -9.36 -27.98
CA LYS A 1064 -2.29 -8.37 -28.40
C LYS A 1064 -2.38 -7.15 -27.47
N GLY A 1065 -2.75 -6.03 -28.09
CA GLY A 1065 -2.65 -4.69 -27.51
C GLY A 1065 -3.96 -4.16 -26.88
N LYS A 1066 -4.83 -3.59 -27.72
CA LYS A 1066 -6.09 -2.98 -27.28
C LYS A 1066 -6.91 -4.03 -26.52
N PRO A 1067 -7.54 -3.69 -25.40
CA PRO A 1067 -7.91 -2.35 -24.94
C PRO A 1067 -7.06 -1.76 -23.81
N PHE A 1068 -6.13 -2.54 -23.24
CA PHE A 1068 -5.34 -2.15 -22.06
C PHE A 1068 -3.89 -1.78 -22.39
N ARG A 1069 -3.34 -2.40 -23.44
CA ARG A 1069 -2.01 -2.14 -23.95
C ARG A 1069 -2.12 -1.41 -25.28
N GLN A 1070 -1.04 -0.75 -25.66
CA GLN A 1070 -0.93 -0.23 -27.02
C GLN A 1070 -0.86 -1.37 -28.04
N PRO A 1071 -1.28 -1.13 -29.29
CA PRO A 1071 -1.12 -2.11 -30.38
C PRO A 1071 0.32 -2.60 -30.53
N ILE A 1072 0.50 -3.83 -31.00
CA ILE A 1072 1.81 -4.48 -31.15
C ILE A 1072 2.78 -3.61 -31.96
N TYR A 1073 2.28 -2.92 -32.99
CA TYR A 1073 3.08 -2.05 -33.86
C TYR A 1073 3.72 -0.84 -33.18
N THR A 1074 3.30 -0.46 -31.97
CA THR A 1074 3.99 0.61 -31.23
C THR A 1074 5.26 0.12 -30.55
N ASN A 1075 5.40 -1.20 -30.36
CA ASN A 1075 6.60 -1.83 -29.82
C ASN A 1075 7.52 -2.27 -30.98
N TYR A 1076 8.21 -1.30 -31.58
CA TYR A 1076 9.12 -1.54 -32.71
C TYR A 1076 10.21 -2.57 -32.41
N VAL A 1077 10.72 -2.60 -31.17
CA VAL A 1077 11.74 -3.56 -30.74
C VAL A 1077 11.21 -4.98 -30.79
N PHE A 1078 10.02 -5.23 -30.25
CA PHE A 1078 9.40 -6.55 -30.26
C PHE A 1078 9.12 -7.05 -31.68
N ILE A 1079 8.59 -6.19 -32.56
CA ILE A 1079 8.33 -6.58 -33.94
C ILE A 1079 9.63 -6.87 -34.68
N LEU A 1080 10.64 -6.01 -34.57
CA LEU A 1080 11.92 -6.22 -35.24
C LEU A 1080 12.53 -7.56 -34.81
N VAL A 1081 12.52 -7.86 -33.51
CA VAL A 1081 12.96 -9.14 -32.96
C VAL A 1081 12.13 -10.30 -33.52
N LEU A 1082 10.80 -10.21 -33.48
CA LEU A 1082 9.93 -11.28 -33.96
C LEU A 1082 10.12 -11.55 -35.45
N THR A 1083 10.22 -10.50 -36.28
CA THR A 1083 10.48 -10.63 -37.71
C THR A 1083 11.88 -11.15 -38.00
N GLY A 1084 12.88 -10.73 -37.23
CA GLY A 1084 14.26 -11.21 -37.36
C GLY A 1084 14.38 -12.69 -36.99
N GLN A 1085 13.78 -13.11 -35.87
CA GLN A 1085 13.74 -14.50 -35.44
C GLN A 1085 12.96 -15.38 -36.42
N LEU A 1086 11.81 -14.92 -36.93
CA LEU A 1086 11.08 -15.64 -37.96
C LEU A 1086 11.91 -15.78 -39.24
N GLY A 1087 12.60 -14.71 -39.66
CA GLY A 1087 13.51 -14.72 -40.80
C GLY A 1087 14.65 -15.73 -40.63
N ILE A 1088 15.26 -15.80 -39.43
CA ILE A 1088 16.29 -16.79 -39.11
C ILE A 1088 15.71 -18.22 -39.12
N CYS A 1089 14.51 -18.44 -38.56
CA CYS A 1089 13.89 -19.76 -38.58
C CYS A 1089 13.53 -20.22 -40.00
N LEU A 1090 12.97 -19.33 -40.82
CA LEU A 1090 12.70 -19.61 -42.23
C LEU A 1090 14.01 -19.83 -43.01
N PHE A 1091 15.05 -19.07 -42.70
CA PHE A 1091 16.39 -19.32 -43.24
C PHE A 1091 16.87 -20.72 -42.86
N LEU A 1092 16.74 -21.16 -41.60
CA LEU A 1092 17.11 -22.52 -41.19
C LEU A 1092 16.31 -23.61 -41.91
N VAL A 1093 15.00 -23.39 -42.15
CA VAL A 1093 14.15 -24.30 -42.92
C VAL A 1093 14.67 -24.48 -44.35
N PHE A 1094 15.16 -23.41 -45.01
CA PHE A 1094 15.57 -23.44 -46.42
C PHE A 1094 17.08 -23.47 -46.68
N ALA A 1095 17.92 -23.18 -45.68
CA ALA A 1095 19.36 -23.18 -45.80
C ALA A 1095 19.83 -24.62 -46.01
N ASP A 1096 20.57 -24.86 -47.09
CA ASP A 1096 21.15 -26.17 -47.39
C ASP A 1096 22.67 -26.09 -47.16
N ILE A 1097 23.06 -25.86 -45.90
CA ILE A 1097 24.45 -25.67 -45.50
C ILE A 1097 24.85 -26.79 -44.54
N ASP A 1098 25.69 -27.71 -45.02
CA ASP A 1098 26.08 -28.93 -44.31
C ASP A 1098 26.70 -28.66 -42.93
N ASP A 1099 27.57 -27.65 -42.80
CA ASP A 1099 28.21 -27.30 -41.51
C ASP A 1099 27.19 -26.80 -40.46
N LEU A 1100 26.16 -26.07 -40.91
CA LEU A 1100 25.11 -25.55 -40.03
C LEU A 1100 24.16 -26.68 -39.61
N TYR A 1101 23.78 -27.54 -40.55
CA TYR A 1101 22.88 -28.68 -40.29
C TYR A 1101 23.56 -29.70 -39.37
N SER A 1102 24.84 -29.99 -39.59
CA SER A 1102 25.59 -30.89 -38.73
C SER A 1102 25.76 -30.35 -37.31
N LYS A 1103 25.86 -29.02 -37.11
CA LYS A 1103 25.93 -28.41 -35.77
C LYS A 1103 24.58 -28.39 -35.06
N MET A 1104 23.49 -28.26 -35.80
CA MET A 1104 22.12 -28.21 -35.25
C MET A 1104 21.44 -29.57 -35.19
N ASP A 1105 22.16 -30.67 -35.45
CA ASP A 1105 21.65 -32.04 -35.57
C ASP A 1105 20.44 -32.16 -36.53
N LEU A 1106 20.43 -31.33 -37.59
CA LEU A 1106 19.40 -31.31 -38.61
C LEU A 1106 19.76 -32.23 -39.79
N VAL A 1107 18.73 -32.82 -40.37
CA VAL A 1107 18.83 -33.71 -41.53
C VAL A 1107 18.33 -32.99 -42.78
N CYS A 1108 19.01 -33.24 -43.89
CA CYS A 1108 18.61 -32.75 -45.21
C CYS A 1108 17.21 -33.26 -45.59
N THR A 1109 16.26 -32.36 -45.83
CA THR A 1109 14.90 -32.69 -46.30
C THR A 1109 14.61 -32.06 -47.67
N PRO A 1110 13.75 -32.66 -48.51
CA PRO A 1110 13.42 -32.10 -49.81
C PRO A 1110 12.65 -30.77 -49.72
N THR A 1111 12.80 -29.91 -50.72
CA THR A 1111 12.14 -28.60 -50.77
C THR A 1111 10.61 -28.68 -50.68
N MET A 1112 10.00 -29.71 -51.27
CA MET A 1112 8.56 -29.96 -51.16
C MET A 1112 8.11 -30.20 -49.72
N TRP A 1113 8.90 -30.93 -48.92
CA TRP A 1113 8.61 -31.14 -47.50
C TRP A 1113 8.75 -29.85 -46.70
N ARG A 1114 9.80 -29.06 -46.98
CA ARG A 1114 10.03 -27.75 -46.37
C ARG A 1114 8.84 -26.80 -46.61
N ILE A 1115 8.27 -26.80 -47.82
CA ILE A 1115 7.06 -26.03 -48.14
C ILE A 1115 5.84 -26.55 -47.37
N SER A 1116 5.64 -27.88 -47.29
CA SER A 1116 4.56 -28.48 -46.50
C SER A 1116 4.64 -28.08 -45.02
N MET A 1117 5.83 -28.01 -44.42
CA MET A 1117 6.01 -27.53 -43.04
C MET A 1117 5.55 -26.07 -42.87
N VAL A 1118 5.89 -25.19 -43.81
CA VAL A 1118 5.45 -23.79 -43.78
C VAL A 1118 3.92 -23.68 -43.92
N ILE A 1119 3.30 -24.51 -44.76
CA ILE A 1119 1.83 -24.55 -44.91
C ILE A 1119 1.17 -25.00 -43.60
N MET A 1120 1.69 -26.05 -42.95
CA MET A 1120 1.18 -26.51 -41.65
C MET A 1120 1.23 -25.39 -40.59
N LEU A 1121 2.35 -24.66 -40.53
CA LEU A 1121 2.52 -23.53 -39.62
C LEU A 1121 1.57 -22.37 -39.94
N ALA A 1122 1.35 -22.06 -41.22
CA ALA A 1122 0.43 -21.02 -41.65
C ALA A 1122 -1.03 -21.34 -41.27
N VAL A 1123 -1.44 -22.61 -41.41
CA VAL A 1123 -2.76 -23.09 -40.97
C VAL A 1123 -2.89 -22.97 -39.45
N THR A 1124 -1.90 -23.43 -38.69
CA THR A 1124 -1.89 -23.31 -37.22
C THR A 1124 -1.99 -21.85 -36.76
N LEU A 1125 -1.24 -20.93 -37.40
CA LEU A 1125 -1.34 -19.50 -37.14
C LEU A 1125 -2.75 -18.97 -37.39
N ALA A 1126 -3.35 -19.30 -38.55
CA ALA A 1126 -4.70 -18.84 -38.90
C ALA A 1126 -5.75 -19.35 -37.90
N VAL A 1127 -5.71 -20.64 -37.54
CA VAL A 1127 -6.65 -21.26 -36.60
C VAL A 1127 -6.47 -20.68 -35.19
N SER A 1128 -5.24 -20.62 -34.69
CA SER A 1128 -4.91 -20.07 -33.37
C SER A 1128 -5.36 -18.60 -33.25
N PHE A 1129 -5.06 -17.79 -34.26
CA PHE A 1129 -5.45 -16.38 -34.29
C PHE A 1129 -6.98 -16.20 -34.32
N LEU A 1130 -7.68 -16.94 -35.18
CA LEU A 1130 -9.15 -16.89 -35.28
C LEU A 1130 -9.83 -17.32 -33.99
N VAL A 1131 -9.35 -18.36 -33.32
CA VAL A 1131 -9.91 -18.85 -32.06
C VAL A 1131 -9.71 -17.83 -30.93
N GLU A 1132 -8.54 -17.22 -30.83
CA GLU A 1132 -8.32 -16.16 -29.83
C GLU A 1132 -9.23 -14.95 -30.07
N GLU A 1133 -9.33 -14.44 -31.30
CA GLU A 1133 -10.21 -13.30 -31.62
C GLU A 1133 -11.70 -13.65 -31.48
N ALA A 1134 -12.16 -14.73 -32.11
CA ALA A 1134 -13.58 -14.99 -32.30
C ALA A 1134 -14.23 -15.71 -31.10
N VAL A 1135 -13.47 -16.46 -30.30
CA VAL A 1135 -13.99 -17.27 -29.18
C VAL A 1135 -13.53 -16.71 -27.84
N ILE A 1136 -12.22 -16.51 -27.65
CA ILE A 1136 -11.68 -16.14 -26.33
C ILE A 1136 -11.89 -14.65 -26.03
N GLU A 1137 -11.58 -13.77 -26.96
CA GLU A 1137 -11.65 -12.32 -26.77
C GLU A 1137 -13.01 -11.72 -27.12
N ASN A 1138 -13.88 -12.52 -27.75
CA ASN A 1138 -15.24 -12.13 -28.10
C ASN A 1138 -16.10 -11.95 -26.85
N ARG A 1139 -16.01 -10.76 -26.28
CA ARG A 1139 -16.75 -10.35 -25.09
C ARG A 1139 -18.27 -10.51 -25.20
N PRO A 1140 -18.95 -10.12 -26.31
CA PRO A 1140 -20.39 -10.33 -26.41
C PRO A 1140 -20.76 -11.82 -26.38
N LEU A 1141 -19.92 -12.71 -26.93
CA LEU A 1141 -20.10 -14.16 -26.82
C LEU A 1141 -20.01 -14.63 -25.36
N TRP A 1142 -19.03 -14.16 -24.59
CA TRP A 1142 -18.94 -14.50 -23.16
C TRP A 1142 -20.09 -13.92 -22.33
N LEU A 1143 -20.57 -12.71 -22.63
CA LEU A 1143 -21.73 -12.14 -21.97
C LEU A 1143 -23.01 -12.93 -22.29
N LEU A 1144 -23.18 -13.37 -23.54
CA LEU A 1144 -24.27 -14.24 -23.96
C LEU A 1144 -24.22 -15.58 -23.23
N LEU A 1145 -23.06 -16.25 -23.20
CA LEU A 1145 -22.84 -17.49 -22.45
C LEU A 1145 -23.21 -17.32 -20.97
N LYS A 1146 -22.74 -16.26 -20.31
CA LYS A 1146 -23.09 -15.98 -18.92
C LYS A 1146 -24.58 -15.79 -18.70
N LYS A 1147 -25.26 -15.03 -19.57
CA LYS A 1147 -26.70 -14.79 -19.51
C LYS A 1147 -27.48 -16.10 -19.66
N THR A 1148 -27.03 -16.96 -20.57
CA THR A 1148 -27.63 -18.27 -20.85
C THR A 1148 -27.46 -19.23 -19.67
N PHE A 1149 -26.28 -19.25 -19.05
CA PHE A 1149 -25.97 -20.09 -17.88
C PHE A 1149 -26.31 -19.45 -16.52
N ARG A 1150 -26.95 -18.28 -16.49
CA ARG A 1150 -27.30 -17.52 -15.27
C ARG A 1150 -26.14 -17.36 -14.28
N TYR A 1151 -24.93 -17.09 -14.80
CA TYR A 1151 -23.76 -16.91 -13.96
C TYR A 1151 -23.79 -15.53 -13.27
N HIS A 1152 -23.64 -15.48 -11.94
CA HIS A 1152 -23.65 -14.24 -11.17
C HIS A 1152 -22.35 -14.02 -10.39
N SER A 1153 -21.93 -12.76 -10.22
CA SER A 1153 -20.74 -12.41 -9.44
C SER A 1153 -20.87 -12.81 -7.95
N LYS A 1154 -19.75 -13.30 -7.38
CA LYS A 1154 -19.64 -13.73 -5.98
C LYS A 1154 -19.24 -12.61 -5.01
N SER A 1155 -18.69 -11.51 -5.52
CA SER A 1155 -18.27 -10.36 -4.71
C SER A 1155 -19.38 -9.87 -3.77
N HIS A 1156 -19.05 -9.70 -2.49
CA HIS A 1156 -20.00 -9.36 -1.44
C HIS A 1156 -20.82 -8.10 -1.77
N TYR A 1157 -20.17 -7.03 -2.25
CA TYR A 1157 -20.85 -5.78 -2.60
C TYR A 1157 -21.92 -5.92 -3.68
N LYS A 1158 -21.70 -6.75 -4.71
CA LYS A 1158 -22.69 -6.97 -5.80
C LYS A 1158 -23.84 -7.87 -5.38
N ARG A 1159 -23.58 -8.86 -4.53
CA ARG A 1159 -24.64 -9.67 -3.94
C ARG A 1159 -25.56 -8.76 -3.12
N LEU A 1160 -24.96 -7.89 -2.31
CA LEU A 1160 -25.70 -6.91 -1.51
C LEU A 1160 -26.43 -5.89 -2.39
N GLN A 1161 -25.81 -5.36 -3.44
CA GLN A 1161 -26.46 -4.45 -4.39
C GLN A 1161 -27.72 -5.07 -5.01
N ARG A 1162 -27.66 -6.32 -5.47
CA ARG A 1162 -28.83 -7.03 -6.02
C ARG A 1162 -29.95 -7.24 -5.00
N VAL A 1163 -29.58 -7.54 -3.75
CA VAL A 1163 -30.56 -7.68 -2.67
C VAL A 1163 -31.26 -6.34 -2.41
N LEU A 1164 -30.52 -5.22 -2.44
CA LEU A 1164 -31.09 -3.89 -2.25
C LEU A 1164 -31.91 -3.40 -3.45
N GLU A 1165 -31.52 -3.74 -4.68
CA GLU A 1165 -32.30 -3.44 -5.89
C GLU A 1165 -33.65 -4.18 -5.91
N GLN A 1166 -33.74 -5.32 -5.22
CA GLN A 1166 -34.98 -6.08 -5.04
C GLN A 1166 -35.83 -5.60 -3.84
N ASP A 1167 -35.24 -4.81 -2.94
CA ASP A 1167 -35.88 -4.32 -1.72
C ASP A 1167 -36.54 -2.97 -1.99
N SER A 1168 -37.86 -2.97 -2.22
CA SER A 1168 -38.63 -1.74 -2.47
C SER A 1168 -38.69 -0.80 -1.27
N ALA A 1169 -38.39 -1.27 -0.06
CA ALA A 1169 -38.37 -0.46 1.16
C ALA A 1169 -37.03 0.28 1.35
N TRP A 1170 -36.03 0.00 0.51
CA TRP A 1170 -34.72 0.65 0.58
C TRP A 1170 -34.54 1.69 -0.54
N PRO A 1171 -34.08 2.93 -0.24
CA PRO A 1171 -33.70 3.46 1.08
C PRO A 1171 -34.93 3.94 1.88
N PRO A 1172 -34.98 3.69 3.20
CA PRO A 1172 -36.11 4.12 4.04
C PRO A 1172 -36.05 5.63 4.30
N LEU A 1173 -36.72 6.41 3.44
CA LEU A 1173 -36.71 7.88 3.51
C LEU A 1173 -37.56 8.36 4.69
N ASN A 1174 -37.03 9.31 5.48
CA ASN A 1174 -37.71 9.93 6.63
C ASN A 1174 -38.11 8.98 7.78
N GLU A 1175 -37.61 7.74 7.79
CA GLU A 1175 -37.82 6.79 8.89
C GLU A 1175 -36.66 6.83 9.90
N THR A 1176 -36.97 6.55 11.16
CA THR A 1176 -36.00 6.46 12.26
C THR A 1176 -35.96 5.05 12.83
N PHE A 1177 -34.78 4.42 12.83
CA PHE A 1177 -34.59 3.07 13.40
C PHE A 1177 -33.86 3.16 14.73
N PHE A 1178 -34.28 2.36 15.72
CA PHE A 1178 -33.64 2.27 17.03
C PHE A 1178 -32.91 0.92 17.20
N SER A 1179 -31.75 0.92 17.84
CA SER A 1179 -30.90 -0.28 17.98
C SER A 1179 -31.62 -1.47 18.64
N ASP A 1180 -32.59 -1.21 19.53
CA ASP A 1180 -33.29 -2.25 20.29
C ASP A 1180 -34.38 -2.96 19.48
N SER A 1181 -34.77 -2.41 18.33
CA SER A 1181 -35.86 -2.90 17.47
C SER A 1181 -35.42 -3.85 16.36
N VAL A 1182 -34.10 -4.01 16.12
CA VAL A 1182 -33.56 -4.70 14.93
C VAL A 1182 -33.04 -6.12 15.23
N ALA A 1183 -33.60 -6.78 16.22
CA ALA A 1183 -33.27 -8.17 16.58
C ALA A 1183 -34.18 -9.19 15.84
N ILE A 1184 -34.33 -9.12 14.50
CA ILE A 1184 -35.07 -10.14 13.74
C ILE A 1184 -34.37 -10.50 12.41
N SER A 1185 -33.78 -11.71 12.44
CA SER A 1185 -33.50 -12.70 11.39
C SER A 1185 -33.26 -12.30 9.92
N VAL A 1186 -32.01 -12.45 9.45
CA VAL A 1186 -31.70 -13.08 8.15
C VAL A 1186 -30.36 -13.84 8.21
N GLU A 1187 -30.35 -15.01 8.86
CA GLU A 1187 -29.42 -16.11 8.52
C GLU A 1187 -30.23 -17.20 7.82
N GLY A 1188 -30.64 -16.93 6.59
CA GLY A 1188 -31.44 -17.85 5.77
C GLY A 1188 -30.67 -18.29 4.52
N ASN A 1189 -30.30 -19.57 4.49
CA ASN A 1189 -29.88 -20.36 3.32
C ASN A 1189 -28.66 -19.86 2.51
N MET A 1190 -27.47 -20.15 3.03
CA MET A 1190 -26.21 -20.21 2.26
C MET A 1190 -25.96 -21.64 1.75
N GLY A 1191 -26.88 -22.17 0.94
CA GLY A 1191 -26.80 -23.52 0.37
C GLY A 1191 -26.96 -23.50 -1.14
N GLY A 1192 -25.89 -23.25 -1.87
CA GLY A 1192 -25.85 -23.39 -3.33
C GLY A 1192 -24.45 -23.78 -3.78
N HIS A 1193 -24.27 -25.04 -4.20
CA HIS A 1193 -23.05 -25.48 -4.87
C HIS A 1193 -22.89 -24.72 -6.19
N SER A 1194 -21.74 -24.05 -6.40
CA SER A 1194 -21.27 -23.64 -7.75
C SER A 1194 -19.84 -23.07 -7.73
N ASN A 1195 -19.10 -23.37 -8.79
CA ASN A 1195 -17.66 -23.26 -9.04
C ASN A 1195 -17.02 -21.85 -8.74
N PRO A 1196 -15.83 -21.75 -8.08
CA PRO A 1196 -15.19 -20.48 -7.66
C PRO A 1196 -14.55 -19.60 -8.76
N THR A 1197 -14.80 -19.85 -10.04
CA THR A 1197 -13.94 -19.37 -11.15
C THR A 1197 -14.32 -18.04 -11.81
N PHE A 1198 -15.21 -17.24 -11.23
CA PHE A 1198 -15.59 -15.95 -11.82
C PHE A 1198 -15.93 -14.90 -10.74
N ASP A 1199 -14.98 -14.01 -10.50
CA ASP A 1199 -15.24 -12.65 -10.02
C ASP A 1199 -15.29 -11.74 -11.25
N SER A 1200 -16.46 -11.53 -11.87
CA SER A 1200 -16.61 -10.54 -12.94
C SER A 1200 -17.59 -9.44 -12.60
N ASN A 1201 -17.14 -8.21 -12.85
CA ASN A 1201 -17.73 -6.95 -12.42
C ASN A 1201 -18.76 -6.37 -13.40
N GLU A 1202 -19.60 -7.20 -14.02
CA GLU A 1202 -20.28 -6.82 -15.28
C GLU A 1202 -21.82 -6.93 -15.30
N ASP A 1203 -22.51 -6.92 -14.16
CA ASP A 1203 -23.98 -7.15 -14.12
C ASP A 1203 -24.81 -5.90 -14.51
N SER A 1204 -24.24 -4.92 -15.21
CA SER A 1204 -24.93 -3.67 -15.59
C SER A 1204 -24.73 -3.29 -17.07
N LEU A 1205 -25.04 -4.23 -17.96
CA LEU A 1205 -25.20 -4.00 -19.40
C LEU A 1205 -26.49 -4.65 -19.92
#